data_AF-A0A4P5YUQ8-F1
#
_entry.id   AF-A0A4P5YUQ8-F1
#
_cell.length_a   1.000
_cell.length_b   1.000
_cell.length_c   1.000
_cell.angle_alpha   90.00
_cell.angle_beta   90.00
_cell.angle_gamma   90.00
#
_symmetry.space_group_name_H-M   'P 1'
#
loop_
_entity.id
_entity.type
_entity.pdbx_description
1 polymer ?
#
loop_
_entity_poly.entity_id
_entity_poly.type
_entity_poly.pdbx_seq_one_letter_code
_entity_poly.pdbx_strand_id
1 'polypeptide(L)'
;MTAPFWRFGRDERGEKWEDVGGGSDLNTRRVDLQDSVLETRIEKHGQWIGFRVALDDAQDPKRYAYWHLGRVSPSLEVNIVAGRTDRGGNSSTGLTIPGASIAASGTAVKIVHHGRNAALFINGKLIQQHTDLAPRGGFGFTGAAKTIRELRVRPVRPDERLLSGQPDTAEAPKPKAALDDSALDDLTGDAKKTAVAKSLEKHVEEDWLPAGGIKEAHAGFRQWAAAQGVKPELFGKKSWDDVRMLTLPALVSSPADARLFYWSRKFSGYLTARMFNLAAEAIHEHAPNPAMRGYVALSGHSLYFPSEQPLDTFQLAQGAAMTPGISDWMSLGSWFWDSHQAVAFSIAPYNAGARRYGQEPLNHPMMHCVGPSTLRAYTMLGNNARVISYWNFGPSYAVTEGYWSEDEGSYRQAHLINNRAAQVDDVLARSQMRPSRVAMLYSMANEYWNAQASFADKRASFLALSHEYFQPELVTEEQVASGALQHYDALYVLDPVVATAAQDRIKTWTQAGGLLWTCADALARNEFNEPGDLVKTLTGIERELPTGDALIAPPKRAAPAKAGAAAVSPPRIEPVTGQADFPAHTVVTSGLGKVTNPASSRVRARYDDGSPAWLEVSVGKGRVVYLGHRVGLTYTARKVRPAGNHPIFSDLPRTLLTQPLHEAKVDRELLLSDNVIMASPMSSADGTVILLHNMQPTPRRNLRLGLKEPAAPHSVEVFADSRLVPQAHEFRDGRVWLTLPELAAEQMIVVRRKPAPADPRTDEQRERTLTQLRATDPASLSAGAWFAGFHPEWRLSGQLVPLLRHANWEVRRAAAEALGRVGDAAAGDALVALLKNENDAHVFGDAVLALARLNHPQAAAAISTGFAHASAFARLQAVNAAETWAKRAASAPTPAPASVSELAARAVRDPDLRVRQAGISLFALVDPAGCVKTAGALSGTSSPTERAAWIRALADRDAAFAAYRSAGFPGGIELLLGVATQRADPTISAALRPGWQTAAKDHPRDFALAARRQRDPALARELFAQRAQLPPFVADYLTLILEHTFDARVGNVVADWEKWLSASARGL
;
A
#
# COMPACT_ATOMS: atom_id res chain seq x y z
N MET A 1 -4.21 1.41 -23.89
CA MET A 1 -3.17 1.46 -24.95
C MET A 1 -2.93 0.06 -25.51
N THR A 2 -3.93 -0.53 -26.16
CA THR A 2 -3.87 -1.90 -26.67
C THR A 2 -4.28 -1.91 -28.14
N ALA A 3 -3.46 -2.47 -29.02
CA ALA A 3 -3.74 -2.65 -30.45
C ALA A 3 -4.98 -3.55 -30.68
N PRO A 4 -5.57 -3.59 -31.90
CA PRO A 4 -6.48 -4.67 -32.23
C PRO A 4 -5.71 -6.00 -32.20
N PHE A 5 -6.18 -6.97 -31.42
CA PHE A 5 -5.51 -8.24 -31.14
C PHE A 5 -6.12 -9.42 -31.87
N TRP A 6 -6.33 -9.26 -33.17
CA TRP A 6 -6.84 -10.33 -34.02
C TRP A 6 -5.72 -11.23 -34.55
N ARG A 7 -5.93 -12.54 -34.52
CA ARG A 7 -4.97 -13.55 -35.01
C ARG A 7 -5.65 -14.62 -35.82
N PHE A 8 -5.01 -15.02 -36.93
CA PHE A 8 -5.33 -16.25 -37.62
C PHE A 8 -4.67 -17.45 -36.92
N GLY A 9 -5.35 -18.58 -36.93
CA GLY A 9 -4.79 -19.85 -36.56
C GLY A 9 -5.58 -21.02 -37.15
N ARG A 10 -5.08 -22.23 -36.91
CA ARG A 10 -5.77 -23.48 -37.24
C ARG A 10 -5.71 -24.41 -36.03
N ASP A 11 -6.80 -25.11 -35.74
CA ASP A 11 -6.83 -26.21 -34.78
C ASP A 11 -7.61 -27.41 -35.36
N GLU A 12 -7.91 -28.42 -34.53
CA GLU A 12 -8.65 -29.63 -34.95
C GLU A 12 -10.03 -29.33 -35.55
N ARG A 13 -10.60 -28.14 -35.31
CA ARG A 13 -11.89 -27.69 -35.85
C ARG A 13 -11.73 -26.80 -37.09
N GLY A 14 -10.53 -26.70 -37.63
CA GLY A 14 -10.22 -25.94 -38.85
C GLY A 14 -9.68 -24.53 -38.57
N GLU A 15 -9.95 -23.62 -39.49
CA GLU A 15 -9.49 -22.24 -39.42
C GLU A 15 -10.17 -21.46 -38.28
N LYS A 16 -9.44 -20.51 -37.69
CA LYS A 16 -9.96 -19.59 -36.69
C LYS A 16 -9.34 -18.21 -36.82
N TRP A 17 -10.14 -17.22 -36.49
CA TRP A 17 -9.76 -15.82 -36.37
C TRP A 17 -10.15 -15.32 -34.98
N GLU A 18 -9.18 -15.12 -34.10
CA GLU A 18 -9.42 -14.93 -32.66
C GLU A 18 -8.96 -13.56 -32.14
N ASP A 19 -9.82 -12.93 -31.33
CA ASP A 19 -9.52 -11.78 -30.49
C ASP A 19 -9.38 -12.28 -29.05
N VAL A 20 -8.17 -12.69 -28.69
CA VAL A 20 -7.88 -13.35 -27.40
C VAL A 20 -7.94 -12.37 -26.23
N GLY A 21 -7.51 -11.12 -26.46
CA GLY A 21 -7.52 -10.07 -25.44
C GLY A 21 -8.92 -9.48 -25.19
N GLY A 22 -9.79 -9.54 -26.21
CA GLY A 22 -11.07 -8.84 -26.19
C GLY A 22 -10.91 -7.33 -26.43
N GLY A 23 -12.03 -6.66 -26.71
CA GLY A 23 -12.07 -5.21 -26.95
C GLY A 23 -11.59 -4.79 -28.34
N SER A 24 -11.21 -5.72 -29.21
CA SER A 24 -10.90 -5.44 -30.60
C SER A 24 -12.18 -5.49 -31.44
N ASP A 25 -12.34 -4.51 -32.31
CA ASP A 25 -13.43 -4.47 -33.27
C ASP A 25 -12.98 -5.13 -34.59
N LEU A 26 -13.93 -5.70 -35.34
CA LEU A 26 -13.69 -6.19 -36.69
C LEU A 26 -14.86 -5.75 -37.55
N ASN A 27 -14.62 -4.81 -38.46
CA ASN A 27 -15.66 -4.19 -39.29
C ASN A 27 -15.45 -4.59 -40.75
N THR A 28 -16.51 -4.67 -41.55
CA THR A 28 -16.37 -4.82 -43.00
C THR A 28 -15.73 -3.57 -43.58
N ARG A 29 -14.78 -3.73 -44.53
CA ARG A 29 -14.18 -2.58 -45.24
C ARG A 29 -15.20 -1.83 -46.10
N ARG A 30 -16.22 -2.56 -46.56
CA ARG A 30 -17.35 -2.05 -47.33
C ARG A 30 -18.48 -1.62 -46.41
N VAL A 31 -19.10 -0.49 -46.75
CA VAL A 31 -20.27 0.09 -46.05
C VAL A 31 -21.49 0.20 -46.96
N ASP A 32 -21.43 -0.42 -48.13
CA ASP A 32 -22.50 -0.54 -49.12
C ASP A 32 -23.13 -1.95 -49.14
N LEU A 33 -23.08 -2.66 -48.01
CA LEU A 33 -23.63 -4.01 -47.84
C LEU A 33 -25.10 -3.98 -47.36
N GLN A 34 -25.85 -2.99 -47.86
CA GLN A 34 -27.32 -3.02 -47.78
C GLN A 34 -27.81 -4.18 -48.66
N ASP A 35 -28.87 -4.87 -48.24
CA ASP A 35 -29.40 -6.06 -48.91
C ASP A 35 -28.43 -7.26 -48.95
N SER A 36 -27.69 -7.42 -47.84
CA SER A 36 -26.77 -8.52 -47.62
C SER A 36 -27.08 -9.29 -46.32
N VAL A 37 -26.61 -10.52 -46.26
CA VAL A 37 -26.66 -11.43 -45.12
C VAL A 37 -25.24 -11.72 -44.67
N LEU A 38 -24.96 -11.47 -43.39
CA LEU A 38 -23.77 -11.96 -42.70
C LEU A 38 -24.08 -13.30 -42.06
N GLU A 39 -23.31 -14.32 -42.40
CA GLU A 39 -23.32 -15.64 -41.77
C GLU A 39 -21.97 -15.88 -41.08
N THR A 40 -22.02 -16.30 -39.82
CA THR A 40 -20.80 -16.56 -39.05
C THR A 40 -21.00 -17.66 -38.02
N ARG A 41 -19.92 -18.35 -37.66
CA ARG A 41 -19.83 -19.20 -36.49
C ARG A 41 -18.85 -18.58 -35.51
N ILE A 42 -19.34 -18.29 -34.30
CA ILE A 42 -18.59 -17.50 -33.32
C ILE A 42 -18.62 -18.12 -31.92
N GLU A 43 -17.49 -18.06 -31.23
CA GLU A 43 -17.27 -18.54 -29.87
C GLU A 43 -17.11 -17.34 -28.94
N LYS A 44 -17.80 -17.36 -27.79
CA LYS A 44 -17.68 -16.32 -26.76
C LYS A 44 -16.85 -16.86 -25.59
N HIS A 45 -15.69 -16.24 -25.37
CA HIS A 45 -14.79 -16.58 -24.27
C HIS A 45 -14.87 -15.58 -23.11
N GLY A 46 -15.43 -14.39 -23.35
CA GLY A 46 -15.66 -13.37 -22.33
C GLY A 46 -17.11 -13.20 -21.86
N GLN A 47 -17.36 -12.11 -21.12
CA GLN A 47 -18.68 -11.84 -20.52
C GLN A 47 -19.78 -11.57 -21.56
N TRP A 48 -19.45 -10.81 -22.61
CA TRP A 48 -20.39 -10.43 -23.65
C TRP A 48 -19.72 -10.34 -25.03
N ILE A 49 -20.53 -10.41 -26.08
CA ILE A 49 -20.11 -10.22 -27.47
C ILE A 49 -21.10 -9.33 -28.20
N GLY A 50 -20.60 -8.43 -29.05
CA GLY A 50 -21.41 -7.49 -29.78
C GLY A 50 -21.37 -7.71 -31.29
N PHE A 51 -22.52 -7.50 -31.92
CA PHE A 51 -22.69 -7.47 -33.36
C PHE A 51 -23.17 -6.08 -33.76
N ARG A 52 -22.60 -5.52 -34.82
CA ARG A 52 -22.98 -4.24 -35.41
C ARG A 52 -23.46 -4.44 -36.84
N VAL A 53 -24.43 -3.64 -37.24
CA VAL A 53 -24.99 -3.61 -38.60
C VAL A 53 -25.32 -2.16 -38.96
N ALA A 54 -25.44 -1.87 -40.25
CA ALA A 54 -25.65 -0.53 -40.75
C ALA A 54 -24.50 0.44 -40.39
N LEU A 55 -23.25 -0.07 -40.36
CA LEU A 55 -22.05 0.77 -40.16
C LEU A 55 -21.93 1.81 -41.27
N ASP A 56 -21.71 3.07 -40.91
CA ASP A 56 -21.47 4.17 -41.85
C ASP A 56 -20.01 4.30 -42.31
N ASP A 57 -19.06 3.90 -41.47
CA ASP A 57 -17.62 3.88 -41.75
C ASP A 57 -16.97 2.60 -41.19
N ALA A 58 -15.96 2.08 -41.89
CA ALA A 58 -15.26 0.85 -41.48
C ALA A 58 -14.17 1.10 -40.41
N GLN A 59 -13.49 2.25 -40.47
CA GLN A 59 -12.39 2.63 -39.58
C GLN A 59 -12.89 3.25 -38.28
N ASP A 60 -13.86 4.16 -38.36
CA ASP A 60 -14.39 4.91 -37.23
C ASP A 60 -15.91 5.05 -37.32
N PRO A 61 -16.66 3.95 -37.11
CA PRO A 61 -18.12 3.95 -37.25
C PRO A 61 -18.77 4.90 -36.24
N LYS A 62 -19.49 5.90 -36.74
CA LYS A 62 -20.23 6.88 -35.92
C LYS A 62 -21.72 6.57 -35.85
N ARG A 63 -22.24 5.82 -36.83
CA ARG A 63 -23.65 5.46 -36.91
C ARG A 63 -23.81 3.98 -37.22
N TYR A 64 -24.53 3.28 -36.36
CA TYR A 64 -24.83 1.86 -36.52
C TYR A 64 -25.92 1.40 -35.55
N ALA A 65 -26.50 0.24 -35.84
CA ALA A 65 -27.29 -0.53 -34.89
C ALA A 65 -26.46 -1.69 -34.33
N TYR A 66 -26.78 -2.12 -33.11
CA TYR A 66 -26.03 -3.17 -32.45
C TYR A 66 -26.88 -4.11 -31.58
N TRP A 67 -26.29 -5.26 -31.29
CA TRP A 67 -26.74 -6.25 -30.31
C TRP A 67 -25.57 -6.68 -29.44
N HIS A 68 -25.69 -6.56 -28.12
CA HIS A 68 -24.72 -7.10 -27.15
C HIS A 68 -25.34 -8.30 -26.42
N LEU A 69 -24.73 -9.47 -26.55
CA LEU A 69 -25.22 -10.72 -25.98
C LEU A 69 -24.33 -11.16 -24.81
N GLY A 70 -24.92 -11.44 -23.65
CA GLY A 70 -24.23 -11.84 -22.42
C GLY A 70 -24.40 -10.85 -21.26
N ARG A 71 -23.57 -10.96 -20.21
CA ARG A 71 -23.68 -10.12 -19.01
C ARG A 71 -23.04 -8.76 -19.26
N VAL A 72 -23.83 -7.79 -19.71
CA VAL A 72 -23.34 -6.44 -20.08
C VAL A 72 -23.13 -5.52 -18.85
N SER A 73 -23.80 -5.79 -17.72
CA SER A 73 -23.59 -5.09 -16.44
C SER A 73 -23.71 -6.06 -15.25
N PRO A 74 -22.97 -5.86 -14.13
CA PRO A 74 -23.13 -6.65 -12.91
C PRO A 74 -24.55 -6.60 -12.33
N SER A 75 -25.27 -5.49 -12.57
CA SER A 75 -26.56 -5.15 -11.96
C SER A 75 -27.80 -5.43 -12.82
N LEU A 76 -27.64 -5.93 -14.05
CA LEU A 76 -28.77 -6.18 -14.96
C LEU A 76 -28.90 -7.67 -15.28
N GLU A 77 -30.05 -8.27 -14.98
CA GLU A 77 -30.42 -9.66 -15.34
C GLU A 77 -30.98 -9.75 -16.78
N VAL A 78 -30.28 -9.17 -17.76
CA VAL A 78 -30.65 -9.23 -19.19
C VAL A 78 -29.62 -10.05 -19.98
N ASN A 79 -30.06 -10.78 -21.01
CA ASN A 79 -29.15 -11.59 -21.84
C ASN A 79 -28.85 -10.97 -23.22
N ILE A 80 -29.58 -9.93 -23.62
CA ILE A 80 -29.31 -9.13 -24.80
C ILE A 80 -29.59 -7.64 -24.55
N VAL A 81 -28.72 -6.76 -25.06
CA VAL A 81 -28.97 -5.33 -25.18
C VAL A 81 -28.98 -4.97 -26.67
N ALA A 82 -30.11 -4.48 -27.17
CA ALA A 82 -30.25 -4.00 -28.54
C ALA A 82 -30.29 -2.48 -28.55
N GLY A 83 -29.52 -1.84 -29.41
CA GLY A 83 -29.44 -0.38 -29.43
C GLY A 83 -28.98 0.20 -30.76
N ARG A 84 -28.98 1.53 -30.83
CA ARG A 84 -28.58 2.30 -32.00
C ARG A 84 -27.79 3.52 -31.57
N THR A 85 -26.78 3.85 -32.36
CA THR A 85 -25.98 5.07 -32.22
C THR A 85 -26.26 5.96 -33.42
N ASP A 86 -26.88 7.11 -33.20
CA ASP A 86 -27.21 8.10 -34.23
C ASP A 86 -27.07 9.54 -33.70
N ARG A 87 -26.61 10.47 -34.57
CA ARG A 87 -26.52 11.93 -34.29
C ARG A 87 -25.96 12.33 -32.90
N GLY A 88 -25.03 11.59 -32.33
CA GLY A 88 -24.39 11.91 -31.04
C GLY A 88 -25.15 11.43 -29.79
N GLY A 89 -26.25 10.67 -29.94
CA GLY A 89 -26.96 9.99 -28.86
C GLY A 89 -26.85 8.46 -28.96
N ASN A 90 -27.00 7.77 -27.83
CA ASN A 90 -27.06 6.31 -27.78
C ASN A 90 -28.42 5.88 -27.21
N SER A 91 -29.16 5.06 -27.95
CA SER A 91 -30.42 4.45 -27.48
C SER A 91 -30.22 2.95 -27.29
N SER A 92 -30.70 2.38 -26.19
CA SER A 92 -30.56 0.95 -25.93
C SER A 92 -31.69 0.40 -25.07
N THR A 93 -32.09 -0.83 -25.35
CA THR A 93 -33.09 -1.57 -24.58
C THR A 93 -32.49 -2.90 -24.14
N GLY A 94 -32.54 -3.18 -22.83
CA GLY A 94 -32.18 -4.49 -22.27
C GLY A 94 -33.36 -5.45 -22.33
N LEU A 95 -33.14 -6.66 -22.82
CA LEU A 95 -34.17 -7.68 -22.99
C LEU A 95 -33.66 -9.05 -22.49
N THR A 96 -34.60 -9.92 -22.12
CA THR A 96 -34.33 -11.32 -21.78
C THR A 96 -35.05 -12.21 -22.77
N ILE A 97 -34.33 -12.74 -23.77
CA ILE A 97 -34.88 -13.53 -24.88
C ILE A 97 -34.35 -14.98 -24.82
N PRO A 98 -35.20 -16.00 -24.68
CA PRO A 98 -34.76 -17.39 -24.66
C PRO A 98 -34.02 -17.80 -25.95
N GLY A 99 -32.78 -18.28 -25.81
CA GLY A 99 -31.89 -18.66 -26.91
C GLY A 99 -30.94 -17.55 -27.39
N ALA A 100 -31.04 -16.34 -26.84
CA ALA A 100 -30.13 -15.23 -27.12
C ALA A 100 -28.79 -15.39 -26.36
N SER A 101 -28.01 -16.43 -26.69
CA SER A 101 -26.71 -16.70 -26.09
C SER A 101 -25.72 -17.26 -27.10
N ILE A 102 -24.44 -16.97 -26.89
CA ILE A 102 -23.32 -17.50 -27.66
C ILE A 102 -22.52 -18.42 -26.75
N ALA A 103 -22.35 -19.67 -27.16
CA ALA A 103 -21.61 -20.68 -26.42
C ALA A 103 -20.10 -20.59 -26.66
N ALA A 104 -19.31 -21.04 -25.70
CA ALA A 104 -17.85 -21.17 -25.84
C ALA A 104 -17.44 -22.25 -26.87
N SER A 105 -18.33 -23.22 -27.13
CA SER A 105 -18.13 -24.28 -28.13
C SER A 105 -18.41 -23.84 -29.57
N GLY A 106 -18.97 -22.64 -29.77
CA GLY A 106 -19.31 -22.07 -31.07
C GLY A 106 -20.81 -22.03 -31.32
N THR A 107 -21.28 -20.95 -31.95
CA THR A 107 -22.70 -20.73 -32.22
C THR A 107 -22.87 -20.13 -33.61
N ALA A 108 -23.84 -20.63 -34.37
CA ALA A 108 -24.17 -20.11 -35.69
C ALA A 108 -25.01 -18.83 -35.54
N VAL A 109 -24.57 -17.75 -36.16
CA VAL A 109 -25.21 -16.44 -36.15
C VAL A 109 -25.45 -15.98 -37.58
N LYS A 110 -26.66 -15.47 -37.83
CA LYS A 110 -27.03 -14.87 -39.11
C LYS A 110 -27.59 -13.48 -38.87
N ILE A 111 -27.09 -12.47 -39.58
CA ILE A 111 -27.63 -11.11 -39.58
C ILE A 111 -28.09 -10.78 -40.98
N VAL A 112 -29.39 -10.54 -41.13
CA VAL A 112 -29.98 -10.10 -42.40
C VAL A 112 -30.09 -8.59 -42.35
N HIS A 113 -29.50 -7.87 -43.31
CA HIS A 113 -29.65 -6.43 -43.50
C HIS A 113 -30.38 -6.18 -44.83
N HIS A 114 -31.66 -5.83 -44.76
CA HIS A 114 -32.52 -5.67 -45.93
C HIS A 114 -33.27 -4.33 -45.89
N GLY A 115 -33.06 -3.49 -46.90
CA GLY A 115 -33.60 -2.14 -46.94
C GLY A 115 -33.17 -1.33 -45.72
N ARG A 116 -34.14 -0.87 -44.92
CA ARG A 116 -33.91 -0.11 -43.68
C ARG A 116 -34.05 -0.97 -42.43
N ASN A 117 -34.02 -2.29 -42.56
CA ASN A 117 -34.25 -3.22 -41.45
C ASN A 117 -33.06 -4.17 -41.30
N ALA A 118 -32.77 -4.58 -40.07
CA ALA A 118 -31.83 -5.68 -39.83
C ALA A 118 -32.32 -6.62 -38.74
N ALA A 119 -32.13 -7.92 -38.93
CA ALA A 119 -32.58 -8.95 -38.01
C ALA A 119 -31.44 -9.89 -37.62
N LEU A 120 -31.33 -10.17 -36.32
CA LEU A 120 -30.37 -11.10 -35.74
C LEU A 120 -31.02 -12.46 -35.52
N PHE A 121 -30.39 -13.51 -36.02
CA PHE A 121 -30.76 -14.90 -35.81
C PHE A 121 -29.63 -15.66 -35.12
N ILE A 122 -29.97 -16.52 -34.16
CA ILE A 122 -29.03 -17.41 -33.46
C ILE A 122 -29.55 -18.83 -33.57
N ASN A 123 -28.70 -19.75 -34.05
CA ASN A 123 -29.06 -21.15 -34.33
C ASN A 123 -30.36 -21.28 -35.15
N GLY A 124 -30.56 -20.37 -36.11
CA GLY A 124 -31.74 -20.34 -37.00
C GLY A 124 -33.00 -19.68 -36.41
N LYS A 125 -33.01 -19.33 -35.11
CA LYS A 125 -34.15 -18.65 -34.47
C LYS A 125 -33.97 -17.13 -34.56
N LEU A 126 -35.03 -16.41 -34.95
CA LEU A 126 -35.07 -14.94 -34.89
C LEU A 126 -34.98 -14.49 -33.42
N ILE A 127 -34.03 -13.61 -33.12
CA ILE A 127 -33.81 -13.09 -31.77
C ILE A 127 -34.37 -11.68 -31.63
N GLN A 128 -33.96 -10.75 -32.50
CA GLN A 128 -34.40 -9.36 -32.44
C GLN A 128 -34.23 -8.70 -33.81
N GLN A 129 -35.09 -7.73 -34.12
CA GLN A 129 -35.01 -6.91 -35.32
C GLN A 129 -34.93 -5.40 -35.02
N HIS A 130 -34.06 -4.70 -35.73
CA HIS A 130 -34.02 -3.25 -35.83
C HIS A 130 -34.77 -2.78 -37.09
N THR A 131 -35.52 -1.69 -36.96
CA THR A 131 -36.17 -0.99 -38.07
C THR A 131 -35.58 0.41 -38.24
N ASP A 132 -35.91 1.08 -39.34
CA ASP A 132 -35.54 2.48 -39.62
C ASP A 132 -34.03 2.77 -39.66
N LEU A 133 -33.22 1.80 -40.05
CA LEU A 133 -31.79 1.92 -40.28
C LEU A 133 -31.46 2.90 -41.41
N ALA A 134 -30.23 3.43 -41.39
CA ALA A 134 -29.72 4.25 -42.47
C ALA A 134 -29.61 3.42 -43.77
N PRO A 135 -29.77 4.02 -44.96
CA PRO A 135 -29.68 3.33 -46.26
C PRO A 135 -28.23 3.03 -46.69
N ARG A 136 -27.33 2.81 -45.73
CA ARG A 136 -25.93 2.40 -45.90
C ARG A 136 -25.60 1.44 -44.77
N GLY A 137 -24.73 0.46 -44.99
CA GLY A 137 -24.39 -0.44 -43.91
C GLY A 137 -23.35 -1.50 -44.17
N GLY A 138 -22.25 -1.42 -43.43
CA GLY A 138 -21.37 -2.55 -43.16
C GLY A 138 -21.81 -3.39 -41.96
N PHE A 139 -21.05 -4.45 -41.67
CA PHE A 139 -21.21 -5.31 -40.49
C PHE A 139 -19.98 -5.22 -39.58
N GLY A 140 -20.15 -5.50 -38.29
CA GLY A 140 -19.01 -5.54 -37.38
C GLY A 140 -19.19 -6.41 -36.15
N PHE A 141 -18.07 -6.74 -35.53
CA PHE A 141 -17.98 -7.46 -34.26
C PHE A 141 -17.28 -6.60 -33.21
N THR A 142 -17.74 -6.65 -31.97
CA THR A 142 -17.17 -5.91 -30.83
C THR A 142 -17.29 -6.75 -29.54
N GLY A 143 -16.72 -6.28 -28.44
CA GLY A 143 -16.87 -6.91 -27.13
C GLY A 143 -15.70 -7.78 -26.70
N ALA A 144 -15.94 -8.64 -25.70
CA ALA A 144 -14.88 -9.39 -25.00
C ALA A 144 -14.24 -10.48 -25.89
N ALA A 145 -13.31 -11.25 -25.30
CA ALA A 145 -12.56 -12.28 -26.02
C ALA A 145 -13.47 -13.24 -26.81
N LYS A 146 -13.15 -13.45 -28.09
CA LYS A 146 -14.02 -14.12 -29.06
C LYS A 146 -13.24 -14.80 -30.19
N THR A 147 -13.80 -15.85 -30.77
CA THR A 147 -13.22 -16.56 -31.93
C THR A 147 -14.25 -16.68 -33.04
N ILE A 148 -13.88 -16.27 -34.25
CA ILE A 148 -14.64 -16.45 -35.49
C ILE A 148 -14.09 -17.68 -36.21
N ARG A 149 -14.96 -18.64 -36.53
CA ARG A 149 -14.61 -19.89 -37.22
C ARG A 149 -15.03 -19.90 -38.68
N GLU A 150 -16.12 -19.21 -38.96
CA GLU A 150 -16.69 -19.08 -40.28
C GLU A 150 -17.15 -17.63 -40.43
N LEU A 151 -16.93 -17.05 -41.61
CA LEU A 151 -17.35 -15.69 -41.90
C LEU A 151 -17.70 -15.58 -43.39
N ARG A 152 -18.92 -15.17 -43.70
CA ARG A 152 -19.40 -15.02 -45.07
C ARG A 152 -20.39 -13.87 -45.16
N VAL A 153 -20.25 -13.04 -46.20
CA VAL A 153 -21.26 -12.05 -46.59
C VAL A 153 -21.80 -12.42 -47.97
N ARG A 154 -23.12 -12.46 -48.14
CA ARG A 154 -23.79 -12.79 -49.40
C ARG A 154 -25.05 -11.94 -49.61
N PRO A 155 -25.58 -11.81 -50.83
CA PRO A 155 -26.87 -11.14 -51.06
C PRO A 155 -28.04 -11.81 -50.31
N VAL A 156 -29.05 -11.00 -49.94
CA VAL A 156 -30.32 -11.48 -49.36
C VAL A 156 -31.13 -12.28 -50.38
N ARG A 157 -31.60 -13.47 -49.98
CA ARG A 157 -32.48 -14.31 -50.81
C ARG A 157 -33.94 -13.87 -50.67
N PRO A 158 -34.81 -14.17 -51.65
CA PRO A 158 -36.23 -13.77 -51.61
C PRO A 158 -36.96 -14.18 -50.32
N ASP A 159 -36.67 -15.37 -49.79
CA ASP A 159 -37.24 -15.93 -48.54
C ASP A 159 -36.66 -15.32 -47.25
N GLU A 160 -35.56 -14.56 -47.35
CA GLU A 160 -34.90 -13.89 -46.23
C GLU A 160 -35.22 -12.39 -46.16
N ARG A 161 -36.03 -11.86 -47.09
CA ARG A 161 -36.40 -10.43 -47.13
C ARG A 161 -37.25 -10.06 -45.92
N LEU A 162 -36.76 -9.10 -45.14
CA LEU A 162 -37.48 -8.57 -43.97
C LEU A 162 -38.66 -7.71 -44.44
N LEU A 163 -39.88 -8.12 -44.07
CA LEU A 163 -41.11 -7.36 -44.32
C LEU A 163 -41.17 -6.13 -43.40
N SER A 164 -41.66 -5.00 -43.92
CA SER A 164 -41.88 -3.79 -43.13
C SER A 164 -43.14 -3.95 -42.26
N GLY A 165 -42.93 -4.31 -40.99
CA GLY A 165 -43.91 -4.15 -39.91
C GLY A 165 -45.02 -5.20 -39.79
N GLN A 166 -44.77 -6.29 -39.05
CA GLN A 166 -45.73 -6.95 -38.14
C GLN A 166 -44.97 -7.81 -37.09
N PRO A 167 -45.47 -7.94 -35.84
CA PRO A 167 -44.88 -8.79 -34.80
C PRO A 167 -45.46 -10.23 -34.81
N ASP A 168 -44.62 -11.18 -34.37
CA ASP A 168 -44.87 -12.53 -33.86
C ASP A 168 -46.10 -13.31 -34.35
N THR A 169 -45.86 -14.35 -35.17
CA THR A 169 -46.23 -15.77 -34.95
C THR A 169 -46.15 -16.53 -36.29
N ALA A 170 -44.96 -16.99 -36.68
CA ALA A 170 -44.83 -18.02 -37.70
C ALA A 170 -43.52 -18.79 -37.48
N GLU A 171 -43.62 -20.11 -37.32
CA GLU A 171 -42.46 -20.99 -37.27
C GLU A 171 -41.56 -20.75 -38.49
N ALA A 172 -40.30 -20.39 -38.25
CA ALA A 172 -39.29 -20.33 -39.30
C ALA A 172 -38.96 -21.75 -39.81
N PRO A 173 -38.63 -21.93 -41.10
CA PRO A 173 -38.30 -23.25 -41.65
C PRO A 173 -37.06 -23.84 -40.96
N LYS A 174 -37.08 -25.16 -40.72
CA LYS A 174 -35.98 -25.91 -40.09
C LYS A 174 -34.65 -25.70 -40.85
N PRO A 175 -33.51 -25.53 -40.14
CA PRO A 175 -32.21 -25.44 -40.79
C PRO A 175 -31.84 -26.79 -41.44
N LYS A 176 -31.52 -26.78 -42.74
CA LYS A 176 -30.75 -27.86 -43.35
C LYS A 176 -29.33 -27.81 -42.77
N ALA A 177 -28.95 -28.87 -42.05
CA ALA A 177 -27.56 -29.13 -41.71
C ALA A 177 -26.80 -29.58 -42.98
N ALA A 178 -25.53 -29.23 -43.03
CA ALA A 178 -24.59 -29.38 -44.15
C ALA A 178 -24.71 -28.30 -45.25
N LEU A 179 -23.62 -27.53 -45.41
CA LEU A 179 -23.31 -26.80 -46.64
C LEU A 179 -23.04 -27.85 -47.72
N ASP A 180 -24.07 -28.19 -48.49
CA ASP A 180 -23.93 -28.97 -49.72
C ASP A 180 -23.45 -28.04 -50.83
N ASP A 181 -22.33 -28.41 -51.44
CA ASP A 181 -21.56 -27.64 -52.42
C ASP A 181 -22.03 -27.88 -53.86
N SER A 182 -23.26 -28.36 -54.07
CA SER A 182 -23.75 -28.68 -55.41
C SER A 182 -25.24 -28.39 -55.60
N ALA A 183 -25.56 -27.21 -56.16
CA ALA A 183 -26.71 -26.97 -57.03
C ALA A 183 -26.87 -25.46 -57.29
N LEU A 184 -26.12 -24.93 -58.25
CA LEU A 184 -26.51 -23.76 -59.05
C LEU A 184 -25.87 -23.93 -60.44
N ASP A 185 -26.31 -24.97 -61.14
CA ASP A 185 -26.26 -25.03 -62.60
C ASP A 185 -27.66 -24.70 -63.13
N ASP A 186 -27.66 -23.85 -64.16
CA ASP A 186 -28.72 -23.54 -65.13
C ASP A 186 -29.91 -22.64 -64.74
N LEU A 187 -29.68 -21.33 -64.90
CA LEU A 187 -30.53 -20.46 -65.75
C LEU A 187 -29.64 -19.51 -66.57
N THR A 188 -29.13 -20.03 -67.70
CA THR A 188 -28.77 -19.38 -68.97
C THR A 188 -28.18 -17.95 -68.98
N GLY A 189 -26.88 -17.85 -69.28
CA GLY A 189 -26.24 -16.67 -69.86
C GLY A 189 -24.77 -16.45 -69.46
N ASP A 190 -23.85 -17.13 -70.15
CA ASP A 190 -22.38 -17.01 -70.14
C ASP A 190 -21.60 -17.33 -68.84
N ALA A 191 -21.13 -18.57 -68.78
CA ALA A 191 -20.11 -19.03 -67.86
C ALA A 191 -18.74 -18.38 -68.15
N LYS A 192 -18.09 -17.83 -67.11
CA LYS A 192 -16.72 -18.18 -66.66
C LYS A 192 -16.18 -17.25 -65.57
N LYS A 193 -16.31 -17.69 -64.32
CA LYS A 193 -15.25 -17.83 -63.29
C LYS A 193 -15.95 -18.20 -61.97
N THR A 194 -15.99 -19.50 -61.65
CA THR A 194 -16.35 -20.00 -60.33
C THR A 194 -15.39 -19.38 -59.32
N ALA A 195 -15.88 -18.46 -58.49
CA ALA A 195 -15.10 -17.86 -57.43
C ALA A 195 -14.77 -18.96 -56.40
N VAL A 196 -13.50 -19.35 -56.32
CA VAL A 196 -13.01 -20.26 -55.28
C VAL A 196 -13.38 -19.66 -53.93
N ALA A 197 -14.02 -20.44 -53.06
CA ALA A 197 -14.32 -20.01 -51.70
C ALA A 197 -13.02 -19.59 -51.00
N LYS A 198 -12.94 -18.32 -50.57
CA LYS A 198 -11.77 -17.81 -49.86
C LYS A 198 -11.65 -18.54 -48.52
N SER A 199 -10.42 -18.84 -48.10
CA SER A 199 -10.15 -19.21 -46.70
C SER A 199 -10.59 -18.09 -45.76
N LEU A 200 -10.85 -18.41 -44.50
CA LEU A 200 -11.21 -17.43 -43.47
C LEU A 200 -10.13 -16.34 -43.35
N GLU A 201 -8.85 -16.72 -43.40
CA GLU A 201 -7.71 -15.78 -43.40
C GLU A 201 -7.85 -14.75 -44.50
N LYS A 202 -7.97 -15.23 -45.75
CA LYS A 202 -8.03 -14.39 -46.93
C LYS A 202 -9.30 -13.53 -46.96
N HIS A 203 -10.43 -14.09 -46.52
CA HIS A 203 -11.69 -13.35 -46.45
C HIS A 203 -11.60 -12.21 -45.42
N VAL A 204 -11.02 -12.45 -44.25
CA VAL A 204 -10.84 -11.42 -43.23
C VAL A 204 -9.83 -10.36 -43.68
N GLU A 205 -8.68 -10.75 -44.26
CA GLU A 205 -7.65 -9.80 -44.70
C GLU A 205 -8.15 -8.84 -45.80
N GLU A 206 -8.85 -9.38 -46.80
CA GLU A 206 -9.29 -8.63 -47.97
C GLU A 206 -10.57 -7.84 -47.73
N ASP A 207 -11.54 -8.40 -47.02
CA ASP A 207 -12.91 -7.86 -46.94
C ASP A 207 -13.23 -7.20 -45.59
N TRP A 208 -12.41 -7.45 -44.55
CA TRP A 208 -12.60 -6.94 -43.20
C TRP A 208 -11.41 -6.11 -42.71
N LEU A 209 -11.69 -5.24 -41.74
CA LEU A 209 -10.76 -4.31 -41.14
C LEU A 209 -10.75 -4.55 -39.62
N PRO A 210 -9.68 -5.18 -39.09
CA PRO A 210 -9.39 -5.14 -37.67
C PRO A 210 -9.26 -3.68 -37.21
N ALA A 211 -10.10 -3.28 -36.27
CA ALA A 211 -10.14 -1.92 -35.74
C ALA A 211 -10.08 -1.94 -34.21
N GLY A 212 -9.63 -0.84 -33.61
CA GLY A 212 -9.35 -0.74 -32.17
C GLY A 212 -7.88 -0.42 -31.89
N GLY A 213 -7.60 0.05 -30.68
CA GLY A 213 -6.27 0.52 -30.30
C GLY A 213 -5.85 1.90 -30.83
N ILE A 214 -4.74 2.41 -30.30
CA ILE A 214 -4.26 3.77 -30.55
C ILE A 214 -3.22 3.72 -31.68
N LYS A 215 -3.60 4.13 -32.89
CA LYS A 215 -2.74 4.12 -34.09
C LYS A 215 -1.43 4.87 -33.86
N GLU A 216 -1.50 5.97 -33.11
CA GLU A 216 -0.39 6.83 -32.73
C GLU A 216 0.63 6.08 -31.86
N ALA A 217 0.18 5.14 -31.02
CA ALA A 217 1.07 4.33 -30.20
C ALA A 217 1.95 3.40 -31.05
N HIS A 218 1.43 2.86 -32.16
CA HIS A 218 2.23 2.06 -33.09
C HIS A 218 3.25 2.89 -33.86
N ALA A 219 2.88 4.10 -34.29
CA ALA A 219 3.82 5.01 -34.93
C ALA A 219 4.92 5.43 -33.95
N GLY A 220 4.54 5.83 -32.73
CA GLY A 220 5.46 6.19 -31.66
C GLY A 220 6.39 5.05 -31.27
N PHE A 221 5.89 3.82 -31.15
CA PHE A 221 6.71 2.65 -30.86
C PHE A 221 7.80 2.43 -31.89
N ARG A 222 7.46 2.51 -33.18
CA ARG A 222 8.42 2.29 -34.28
C ARG A 222 9.51 3.35 -34.30
N GLN A 223 9.13 4.62 -34.15
CA GLN A 223 10.07 5.73 -34.05
C GLN A 223 10.98 5.59 -32.84
N TRP A 224 10.39 5.31 -31.67
CA TRP A 224 11.13 5.13 -30.43
C TRP A 224 12.10 3.95 -30.51
N ALA A 225 11.65 2.78 -30.97
CA ALA A 225 12.49 1.59 -31.08
C ALA A 225 13.63 1.78 -32.08
N ALA A 226 13.37 2.43 -33.22
CA ALA A 226 14.42 2.82 -34.16
C ALA A 226 15.45 3.77 -33.53
N ALA A 227 15.01 4.73 -32.71
CA ALA A 227 15.89 5.64 -31.97
C ALA A 227 16.73 4.91 -30.90
N GLN A 228 16.26 3.77 -30.39
CA GLN A 228 17.05 2.87 -29.53
C GLN A 228 18.02 1.98 -30.32
N GLY A 229 18.12 2.13 -31.64
CA GLY A 229 18.98 1.30 -32.51
C GLY A 229 18.42 -0.09 -32.83
N VAL A 230 17.15 -0.35 -32.50
CA VAL A 230 16.48 -1.61 -32.86
C VAL A 230 16.18 -1.63 -34.35
N LYS A 231 16.19 -2.81 -34.96
CA LYS A 231 15.83 -3.01 -36.37
C LYS A 231 14.62 -3.94 -36.51
N PRO A 232 13.77 -3.79 -37.54
CA PRO A 232 12.54 -4.58 -37.68
C PRO A 232 12.80 -6.09 -37.80
N GLU A 233 13.98 -6.51 -38.24
CA GLU A 233 14.37 -7.91 -38.36
C GLU A 233 14.41 -8.62 -37.01
N LEU A 234 14.65 -7.88 -35.91
CA LEU A 234 14.57 -8.42 -34.55
C LEU A 234 13.17 -8.98 -34.24
N PHE A 235 12.14 -8.43 -34.89
CA PHE A 235 10.73 -8.83 -34.74
C PHE A 235 10.28 -9.78 -35.85
N GLY A 236 11.21 -10.31 -36.65
CA GLY A 236 10.89 -11.15 -37.82
C GLY A 236 10.17 -10.38 -38.93
N LYS A 237 10.32 -9.05 -38.98
CA LYS A 237 9.69 -8.18 -39.99
C LYS A 237 10.72 -7.59 -40.95
N LYS A 238 10.30 -7.36 -42.20
CA LYS A 238 11.17 -6.78 -43.25
C LYS A 238 11.15 -5.26 -43.26
N SER A 239 10.07 -4.66 -42.75
CA SER A 239 9.91 -3.20 -42.69
C SER A 239 9.30 -2.78 -41.35
N TRP A 240 9.50 -1.51 -40.98
CA TRP A 240 8.82 -0.92 -39.83
C TRP A 240 7.30 -0.86 -40.03
N ASP A 241 6.80 -0.78 -41.26
CA ASP A 241 5.36 -0.76 -41.53
C ASP A 241 4.65 -2.07 -41.20
N ASP A 242 5.39 -3.16 -41.06
CA ASP A 242 4.88 -4.48 -40.65
C ASP A 242 4.94 -4.70 -39.12
N VAL A 243 5.59 -3.79 -38.39
CA VAL A 243 5.76 -3.92 -36.94
C VAL A 243 4.51 -3.40 -36.21
N ARG A 244 3.89 -4.26 -35.40
CA ARG A 244 2.75 -3.92 -34.53
C ARG A 244 3.10 -4.27 -33.10
N MET A 245 2.72 -3.43 -32.15
CA MET A 245 3.01 -3.67 -30.74
C MET A 245 2.32 -4.95 -30.25
N LEU A 246 2.99 -5.69 -29.38
CA LEU A 246 2.48 -6.88 -28.70
C LEU A 246 2.62 -6.69 -27.19
N THR A 247 1.54 -6.51 -26.44
CA THR A 247 1.62 -6.19 -25.00
C THR A 247 1.05 -7.25 -24.08
N LEU A 248 0.61 -8.39 -24.62
CA LEU A 248 0.04 -9.50 -23.87
C LEU A 248 0.99 -10.70 -23.93
N PRO A 249 1.48 -11.21 -22.79
CA PRO A 249 2.46 -12.30 -22.78
C PRO A 249 1.84 -13.63 -23.25
N ALA A 250 0.54 -13.84 -22.99
CA ALA A 250 -0.21 -15.02 -23.47
C ALA A 250 -0.28 -15.13 -25.01
N LEU A 251 0.10 -14.07 -25.71
CA LEU A 251 0.14 -14.02 -27.17
C LEU A 251 1.55 -14.30 -27.72
N VAL A 252 2.55 -14.56 -26.89
CA VAL A 252 3.88 -14.89 -27.41
C VAL A 252 3.87 -16.35 -27.91
N SER A 253 4.08 -16.54 -29.22
CA SER A 253 4.08 -17.85 -29.87
C SER A 253 5.40 -18.19 -30.57
N SER A 254 6.31 -17.23 -30.70
CA SER A 254 7.58 -17.40 -31.38
C SER A 254 8.69 -16.57 -30.71
N PRO A 255 9.98 -16.88 -30.95
CA PRO A 255 11.08 -16.04 -30.46
C PRO A 255 11.02 -14.59 -30.96
N ALA A 256 10.49 -14.36 -32.16
CA ALA A 256 10.28 -13.02 -32.71
C ALA A 256 9.16 -12.27 -31.95
N ASP A 257 8.07 -12.96 -31.61
CA ASP A 257 7.01 -12.40 -30.76
C ASP A 257 7.55 -12.05 -29.37
N ALA A 258 8.42 -12.88 -28.79
CA ALA A 258 9.00 -12.62 -27.48
C ALA A 258 9.84 -11.33 -27.45
N ARG A 259 10.63 -11.11 -28.51
CA ARG A 259 11.38 -9.85 -28.72
C ARG A 259 10.44 -8.66 -28.90
N LEU A 260 9.42 -8.81 -29.74
CA LEU A 260 8.43 -7.78 -29.99
C LEU A 260 7.65 -7.42 -28.71
N PHE A 261 7.30 -8.43 -27.91
CA PHE A 261 6.62 -8.27 -26.63
C PHE A 261 7.45 -7.46 -25.65
N TYR A 262 8.70 -7.87 -25.41
CA TYR A 262 9.62 -7.18 -24.53
C TYR A 262 9.74 -5.69 -24.90
N TRP A 263 10.02 -5.39 -26.17
CA TRP A 263 10.18 -4.01 -26.63
C TRP A 263 8.89 -3.20 -26.58
N SER A 264 7.74 -3.81 -26.88
CA SER A 264 6.42 -3.17 -26.79
C SER A 264 6.06 -2.82 -25.34
N ARG A 265 6.37 -3.71 -24.39
CA ARG A 265 6.19 -3.47 -22.95
C ARG A 265 7.13 -2.40 -22.43
N LYS A 266 8.41 -2.43 -22.84
CA LYS A 266 9.39 -1.39 -22.53
C LYS A 266 8.93 -0.01 -22.99
N PHE A 267 8.44 0.09 -24.23
CA PHE A 267 7.86 1.34 -24.75
C PHE A 267 6.63 1.80 -23.96
N SER A 268 5.75 0.86 -23.58
CA SER A 268 4.55 1.20 -22.79
C SER A 268 4.92 1.81 -21.44
N GLY A 269 5.95 1.26 -20.75
CA GLY A 269 6.46 1.82 -19.49
C GLY A 269 7.10 3.20 -19.66
N TYR A 270 7.85 3.40 -20.75
CA TYR A 270 8.45 4.68 -21.12
C TYR A 270 7.40 5.76 -21.39
N LEU A 271 6.38 5.43 -22.18
CA LEU A 271 5.37 6.38 -22.62
C LEU A 271 4.60 6.98 -21.44
N THR A 272 4.16 6.14 -20.49
CA THR A 272 3.44 6.60 -19.29
C THR A 272 4.29 7.56 -18.46
N ALA A 273 5.56 7.23 -18.21
CA ALA A 273 6.47 8.10 -17.47
C ALA A 273 6.74 9.43 -18.21
N ARG A 274 6.85 9.38 -19.54
CA ARG A 274 7.06 10.57 -20.37
C ARG A 274 5.84 11.50 -20.36
N MET A 275 4.62 10.95 -20.36
CA MET A 275 3.39 11.75 -20.27
C MET A 275 3.34 12.61 -19.00
N PHE A 276 3.68 12.03 -17.85
CA PHE A 276 3.75 12.79 -16.59
C PHE A 276 4.83 13.87 -16.64
N ASN A 277 6.02 13.54 -17.15
CA ASN A 277 7.11 14.51 -17.27
C ASN A 277 6.75 15.67 -18.20
N LEU A 278 6.12 15.41 -19.35
CA LEU A 278 5.66 16.46 -20.26
C LEU A 278 4.68 17.43 -19.58
N ALA A 279 3.74 16.91 -18.77
CA ALA A 279 2.82 17.75 -18.03
C ALA A 279 3.55 18.63 -16.99
N ALA A 280 4.50 18.06 -16.25
CA ALA A 280 5.29 18.82 -15.26
C ALA A 280 6.22 19.85 -15.92
N GLU A 281 6.86 19.50 -17.04
CA GLU A 281 7.69 20.40 -17.85
C GLU A 281 6.88 21.61 -18.32
N ALA A 282 5.67 21.38 -18.88
CA ALA A 282 4.79 22.45 -19.33
C ALA A 282 4.31 23.36 -18.18
N ILE A 283 4.00 22.78 -17.02
CA ILE A 283 3.64 23.57 -15.82
C ILE A 283 4.82 24.42 -15.38
N HIS A 284 6.02 23.84 -15.31
CA HIS A 284 7.23 24.52 -14.88
C HIS A 284 7.62 25.68 -15.81
N GLU A 285 7.51 25.48 -17.13
CA GLU A 285 7.81 26.49 -18.16
C GLU A 285 6.91 27.72 -18.07
N HIS A 286 5.63 27.55 -17.68
CA HIS A 286 4.63 28.62 -17.66
C HIS A 286 4.23 29.09 -16.24
N ALA A 287 4.87 28.57 -15.20
CA ALA A 287 4.58 28.95 -13.81
C ALA A 287 5.06 30.36 -13.49
N PRO A 288 4.31 31.16 -12.69
CA PRO A 288 4.82 32.42 -12.15
C PRO A 288 6.02 32.24 -11.21
N ASN A 289 6.14 31.05 -10.60
CA ASN A 289 7.26 30.69 -9.74
C ASN A 289 8.20 29.72 -10.50
N PRO A 290 9.43 30.12 -10.84
CA PRO A 290 10.38 29.26 -11.55
C PRO A 290 10.87 28.07 -10.72
N ALA A 291 10.61 28.04 -9.40
CA ALA A 291 10.89 26.88 -8.55
C ALA A 291 9.73 25.89 -8.46
N MET A 292 8.60 26.15 -9.14
CA MET A 292 7.43 25.27 -9.10
C MET A 292 7.71 23.94 -9.80
N ARG A 293 7.33 22.84 -9.16
CA ARG A 293 7.49 21.48 -9.70
C ARG A 293 6.14 20.79 -9.80
N GLY A 294 5.99 19.94 -10.81
CA GLY A 294 4.87 19.01 -10.92
C GLY A 294 5.03 17.89 -9.90
N TYR A 295 3.89 17.38 -9.42
CA TYR A 295 3.83 16.24 -8.51
C TYR A 295 2.93 15.15 -9.09
N VAL A 296 3.35 13.90 -8.99
CA VAL A 296 2.51 12.74 -9.27
C VAL A 296 2.41 11.84 -8.03
N ALA A 297 1.18 11.63 -7.57
CA ALA A 297 0.86 10.64 -6.54
C ALA A 297 0.40 9.34 -7.20
N LEU A 298 1.33 8.41 -7.43
CA LEU A 298 0.94 7.11 -7.96
C LEU A 298 0.24 6.29 -6.88
N SER A 299 -0.82 5.58 -7.24
CA SER A 299 -1.36 4.57 -6.33
C SER A 299 -0.26 3.55 -6.01
N GLY A 300 -0.13 3.12 -4.75
CA GLY A 300 0.75 2.00 -4.37
C GLY A 300 0.64 0.80 -5.31
N HIS A 301 -0.56 0.59 -5.86
CA HIS A 301 -0.89 -0.44 -6.84
C HIS A 301 0.04 -0.46 -8.06
N SER A 302 0.57 0.67 -8.52
CA SER A 302 1.44 0.69 -9.72
C SER A 302 2.75 -0.08 -9.52
N LEU A 303 3.22 -0.19 -8.27
CA LEU A 303 4.37 -1.03 -7.91
C LEU A 303 3.96 -2.45 -7.50
N TYR A 304 2.74 -2.65 -7.00
CA TYR A 304 2.26 -3.97 -6.54
C TYR A 304 1.63 -4.82 -7.66
N PHE A 305 1.16 -4.18 -8.73
CA PHE A 305 0.56 -4.81 -9.91
C PHE A 305 1.23 -4.35 -11.22
N PRO A 306 2.58 -4.39 -11.31
CA PRO A 306 3.34 -3.75 -12.40
C PRO A 306 3.17 -4.45 -13.77
N SER A 307 2.61 -5.67 -13.83
CA SER A 307 2.20 -6.31 -15.09
C SER A 307 0.87 -5.75 -15.64
N GLU A 308 -0.04 -5.29 -14.77
CA GLU A 308 -1.35 -4.75 -15.15
C GLU A 308 -1.28 -3.27 -15.51
N GLN A 309 -0.31 -2.53 -14.95
CA GLN A 309 -0.11 -1.10 -15.20
C GLN A 309 1.27 -0.84 -15.83
N PRO A 310 1.36 -0.54 -17.14
CA PRO A 310 2.65 -0.30 -17.78
C PRO A 310 3.26 1.03 -17.29
N LEU A 311 4.17 0.95 -16.33
CA LEU A 311 4.90 2.10 -15.80
C LEU A 311 6.32 1.71 -15.41
N ASP A 312 7.31 2.39 -15.99
CA ASP A 312 8.68 2.37 -15.47
C ASP A 312 8.84 3.49 -14.44
N THR A 313 8.79 3.12 -13.15
CA THR A 313 8.86 4.07 -12.04
C THR A 313 10.23 4.72 -11.88
N PHE A 314 11.30 4.08 -12.37
CA PHE A 314 12.65 4.64 -12.37
C PHE A 314 12.75 5.80 -13.37
N GLN A 315 12.02 5.74 -14.49
CA GLN A 315 12.00 6.78 -15.51
C GLN A 315 11.24 8.04 -15.10
N LEU A 316 10.35 7.99 -14.12
CA LEU A 316 9.65 9.19 -13.66
C LEU A 316 10.59 10.26 -13.11
N ALA A 317 11.69 9.83 -12.49
CA ALA A 317 12.72 10.72 -11.98
C ALA A 317 13.61 11.35 -13.07
N GLN A 318 13.36 11.08 -14.36
CA GLN A 318 14.15 11.63 -15.46
C GLN A 318 13.95 13.14 -15.65
N GLY A 319 12.73 13.66 -15.49
CA GLY A 319 12.45 15.09 -15.69
C GLY A 319 12.67 15.91 -14.42
N ALA A 320 13.52 16.92 -14.50
CA ALA A 320 13.85 17.79 -13.36
C ALA A 320 12.63 18.55 -12.79
N ALA A 321 11.64 18.85 -13.65
CA ALA A 321 10.39 19.50 -13.24
C ALA A 321 9.44 18.58 -12.45
N MET A 322 9.65 17.26 -12.47
CA MET A 322 8.80 16.28 -11.82
C MET A 322 9.31 15.95 -10.41
N THR A 323 8.38 15.83 -9.45
CA THR A 323 8.62 15.18 -8.17
C THR A 323 7.80 13.89 -8.12
N PRO A 324 8.43 12.71 -8.29
CA PRO A 324 7.70 11.45 -8.24
C PRO A 324 7.25 11.14 -6.82
N GLY A 325 6.13 10.45 -6.69
CA GLY A 325 5.62 10.04 -5.40
C GLY A 325 4.61 8.91 -5.47
N ILE A 326 4.27 8.41 -4.29
CA ILE A 326 3.35 7.29 -4.13
C ILE A 326 2.37 7.57 -3.00
N SER A 327 1.09 7.25 -3.23
CA SER A 327 0.07 7.17 -2.19
C SER A 327 0.33 5.90 -1.37
N ASP A 328 0.81 6.08 -0.15
CA ASP A 328 0.98 5.01 0.83
C ASP A 328 -0.38 4.60 1.40
N TRP A 329 -0.91 3.50 0.86
CA TRP A 329 -2.12 2.82 1.33
C TRP A 329 -1.83 1.72 2.34
N MET A 330 -0.58 1.51 2.77
CA MET A 330 -0.27 0.42 3.69
C MET A 330 -0.89 0.70 5.05
N SER A 331 -2.13 0.29 5.30
CA SER A 331 -2.80 0.41 6.59
C SER A 331 -2.73 -0.89 7.38
N LEU A 332 -3.12 -0.84 8.67
CA LEU A 332 -3.31 -2.03 9.50
C LEU A 332 -4.52 -2.88 9.05
N GLY A 333 -5.32 -2.43 8.07
CA GLY A 333 -6.60 -3.03 7.69
C GLY A 333 -6.87 -3.29 6.20
N SER A 334 -6.14 -2.66 5.27
CA SER A 334 -6.54 -2.65 3.85
C SER A 334 -5.70 -3.57 2.95
N TRP A 335 -4.43 -3.82 3.30
CA TRP A 335 -3.52 -4.54 2.38
C TRP A 335 -2.55 -5.56 3.03
N PHE A 336 -2.43 -5.63 4.37
CA PHE A 336 -1.81 -6.74 5.12
C PHE A 336 -0.54 -7.44 4.56
N TRP A 337 0.39 -6.72 3.94
CA TRP A 337 1.56 -7.34 3.28
C TRP A 337 2.68 -7.72 4.27
N ASP A 338 3.63 -6.83 4.55
CA ASP A 338 4.85 -7.14 5.31
C ASP A 338 5.12 -6.27 6.54
N SER A 339 5.10 -4.95 6.40
CA SER A 339 5.26 -3.94 7.44
C SER A 339 5.06 -2.57 6.82
N HIS A 340 4.76 -1.55 7.62
CA HIS A 340 4.79 -0.16 7.16
C HIS A 340 6.16 0.27 6.63
N GLN A 341 7.25 -0.36 7.10
CA GLN A 341 8.60 -0.10 6.55
C GLN A 341 8.74 -0.47 5.07
N ALA A 342 7.88 -1.35 4.56
CA ALA A 342 7.92 -1.74 3.16
C ALA A 342 7.58 -0.56 2.21
N VAL A 343 7.10 0.57 2.73
CA VAL A 343 7.04 1.83 1.97
C VAL A 343 8.42 2.29 1.48
N ALA A 344 9.51 1.99 2.20
CA ALA A 344 10.88 2.26 1.75
C ALA A 344 11.16 1.61 0.39
N PHE A 345 10.77 0.34 0.22
CA PHE A 345 10.88 -0.36 -1.06
C PHE A 345 10.06 0.31 -2.17
N SER A 346 8.96 0.98 -1.82
CA SER A 346 8.11 1.68 -2.80
C SER A 346 8.68 3.03 -3.25
N ILE A 347 9.56 3.62 -2.44
CA ILE A 347 10.22 4.90 -2.74
C ILE A 347 11.59 4.66 -3.40
N ALA A 348 12.22 3.53 -3.10
CA ALA A 348 13.54 3.18 -3.61
C ALA A 348 13.69 3.25 -5.14
N PRO A 349 12.68 2.92 -5.99
CA PRO A 349 12.77 3.11 -7.43
C PRO A 349 13.00 4.56 -7.86
N TYR A 350 12.41 5.54 -7.15
CA TYR A 350 12.61 6.96 -7.44
C TYR A 350 14.02 7.41 -7.10
N ASN A 351 14.55 6.94 -5.96
CA ASN A 351 15.94 7.20 -5.57
C ASN A 351 16.91 6.58 -6.59
N ALA A 352 16.65 5.36 -7.04
CA ALA A 352 17.44 4.68 -8.06
C ALA A 352 17.34 5.35 -9.44
N GLY A 353 16.15 5.82 -9.82
CA GLY A 353 15.91 6.61 -11.02
C GLY A 353 16.65 7.94 -11.01
N ALA A 354 16.60 8.66 -9.89
CA ALA A 354 17.35 9.91 -9.73
C ALA A 354 18.85 9.68 -9.91
N ARG A 355 19.42 8.64 -9.27
CA ARG A 355 20.82 8.23 -9.50
C ARG A 355 21.10 7.88 -10.96
N ARG A 356 20.21 7.15 -11.64
CA ARG A 356 20.33 6.77 -13.07
C ARG A 356 20.47 7.99 -13.98
N TYR A 357 19.77 9.08 -13.67
CA TYR A 357 19.72 10.27 -14.51
C TYR A 357 20.52 11.46 -13.96
N GLY A 358 21.30 11.27 -12.89
CA GLY A 358 22.08 12.35 -12.26
C GLY A 358 21.22 13.45 -11.63
N GLN A 359 19.99 13.11 -11.22
CA GLN A 359 19.06 14.04 -10.56
C GLN A 359 19.20 13.96 -9.04
N GLU A 360 18.76 15.02 -8.35
CA GLU A 360 18.63 14.97 -6.90
C GLU A 360 17.53 13.97 -6.51
N PRO A 361 17.79 13.04 -5.56
CA PRO A 361 16.79 12.08 -5.10
C PRO A 361 15.72 12.79 -4.27
N LEU A 362 14.69 13.29 -4.95
CA LEU A 362 13.54 13.95 -4.35
C LEU A 362 12.27 13.17 -4.68
N ASN A 363 11.49 12.86 -3.64
CA ASN A 363 10.23 12.16 -3.78
C ASN A 363 9.18 12.68 -2.78
N HIS A 364 7.91 12.49 -3.10
CA HIS A 364 6.77 13.00 -2.33
C HIS A 364 5.76 11.88 -2.06
N PRO A 365 6.01 10.99 -1.09
CA PRO A 365 5.03 10.02 -0.65
C PRO A 365 3.88 10.71 0.09
N MET A 366 2.66 10.27 -0.15
CA MET A 366 1.45 10.77 0.51
C MET A 366 0.88 9.67 1.42
N MET A 367 0.71 9.94 2.71
CA MET A 367 0.04 9.03 3.64
C MET A 367 -1.46 9.04 3.36
N HIS A 368 -1.95 8.05 2.60
CA HIS A 368 -3.32 8.04 2.09
C HIS A 368 -4.25 7.22 2.99
N CYS A 369 -5.27 7.87 3.56
CA CYS A 369 -6.32 7.26 4.37
C CYS A 369 -5.83 6.49 5.61
N VAL A 370 -4.72 6.96 6.20
CA VAL A 370 -4.03 6.29 7.30
C VAL A 370 -3.55 7.32 8.31
N GLY A 371 -3.68 7.00 9.60
CA GLY A 371 -3.21 7.85 10.68
C GLY A 371 -1.68 8.00 10.66
N PRO A 372 -1.16 9.18 11.04
CA PRO A 372 0.26 9.44 11.17
C PRO A 372 0.88 8.53 12.24
N SER A 373 2.10 8.06 11.98
CA SER A 373 2.91 7.36 12.96
C SER A 373 4.39 7.64 12.72
N THR A 374 5.18 7.62 13.79
CA THR A 374 6.64 7.82 13.72
C THR A 374 7.29 6.81 12.80
N LEU A 375 6.91 5.52 12.87
CA LEU A 375 7.40 4.47 11.98
C LEU A 375 7.32 4.87 10.50
N ARG A 376 6.14 5.32 10.05
CA ARG A 376 5.94 5.67 8.64
C ARG A 376 6.66 6.94 8.25
N ALA A 377 6.48 8.01 9.03
CA ALA A 377 7.12 9.29 8.75
C ALA A 377 8.64 9.12 8.70
N TYR A 378 9.22 8.39 9.65
CA TYR A 378 10.65 8.17 9.69
C TYR A 378 11.11 7.23 8.56
N THR A 379 10.31 6.23 8.16
CA THR A 379 10.61 5.44 6.96
C THR A 379 10.66 6.34 5.72
N MET A 380 9.66 7.20 5.53
CA MET A 380 9.58 8.10 4.38
C MET A 380 10.75 9.10 4.37
N LEU A 381 10.96 9.83 5.48
CA LEU A 381 12.05 10.78 5.63
C LEU A 381 13.39 10.09 5.33
N GLY A 382 13.64 8.94 5.97
CA GLY A 382 14.84 8.10 5.83
C GLY A 382 15.13 7.64 4.40
N ASN A 383 14.13 7.67 3.52
CA ASN A 383 14.22 7.29 2.11
C ASN A 383 14.08 8.50 1.16
N ASN A 384 14.56 9.67 1.60
CA ASN A 384 14.59 10.93 0.83
C ASN A 384 13.25 11.63 0.57
N ALA A 385 12.19 11.28 1.30
CA ALA A 385 11.01 12.13 1.31
C ALA A 385 11.33 13.42 2.07
N ARG A 386 11.08 14.59 1.47
CA ARG A 386 11.26 15.90 2.11
C ARG A 386 9.96 16.63 2.40
N VAL A 387 8.85 16.03 2.01
CA VAL A 387 7.51 16.49 2.36
C VAL A 387 6.74 15.31 2.94
N ILE A 388 6.10 15.53 4.09
CA ILE A 388 5.16 14.59 4.68
C ILE A 388 3.77 15.11 4.38
N SER A 389 3.05 14.42 3.50
CA SER A 389 1.66 14.76 3.15
C SER A 389 0.69 13.82 3.86
N TYR A 390 -0.28 14.40 4.58
CA TYR A 390 -1.31 13.69 5.35
C TYR A 390 -2.67 13.79 4.66
N TRP A 391 -3.15 12.71 4.04
CA TRP A 391 -4.45 12.69 3.37
C TRP A 391 -5.49 11.92 4.19
N ASN A 392 -6.59 12.51 4.67
CA ASN A 392 -7.03 13.90 4.56
C ASN A 392 -7.00 14.56 5.95
N PHE A 393 -6.23 15.63 6.13
CA PHE A 393 -6.12 16.32 7.42
C PHE A 393 -7.35 17.20 7.68
N GLY A 394 -7.98 17.04 8.85
CA GLY A 394 -9.06 17.89 9.35
C GLY A 394 -10.33 17.11 9.72
N PRO A 395 -11.25 17.72 10.50
CA PRO A 395 -12.55 17.13 10.75
C PRO A 395 -13.34 17.10 9.45
N SER A 396 -13.86 15.92 9.09
CA SER A 396 -14.61 15.73 7.85
C SER A 396 -16.11 15.78 8.12
N TYR A 397 -16.81 16.76 7.52
CA TYR A 397 -18.28 16.81 7.60
C TYR A 397 -18.94 15.66 6.83
N ALA A 398 -18.41 15.35 5.64
CA ALA A 398 -18.76 14.19 4.83
C ALA A 398 -17.56 13.82 3.96
N VAL A 399 -17.05 12.60 4.10
CA VAL A 399 -15.92 12.10 3.32
C VAL A 399 -16.15 10.64 2.97
N THR A 400 -15.69 10.21 1.79
CA THR A 400 -15.77 8.80 1.37
C THR A 400 -14.67 7.95 2.00
N GLU A 401 -13.53 8.55 2.36
CA GLU A 401 -12.34 7.87 2.89
C GLU A 401 -11.54 8.78 3.84
N GLY A 402 -10.62 8.24 4.65
CA GLY A 402 -9.66 9.07 5.41
C GLY A 402 -10.03 9.46 6.84
N TYR A 403 -10.79 8.63 7.55
CA TYR A 403 -11.28 8.86 8.92
C TYR A 403 -10.23 8.94 10.05
N TRP A 404 -8.93 8.94 9.73
CA TRP A 404 -7.89 8.95 10.76
C TRP A 404 -7.81 10.30 11.50
N SER A 405 -8.18 11.39 10.83
CA SER A 405 -8.20 12.74 11.41
C SER A 405 -9.33 12.94 12.43
N GLU A 406 -10.20 11.94 12.64
CA GLU A 406 -11.21 11.94 13.70
C GLU A 406 -10.65 11.39 15.03
N ASP A 407 -9.46 10.76 15.01
CA ASP A 407 -8.81 10.22 16.21
C ASP A 407 -7.83 11.25 16.82
N GLU A 408 -8.00 11.59 18.09
CA GLU A 408 -7.13 12.52 18.82
C GLU A 408 -5.67 12.04 18.85
N GLY A 409 -5.46 10.72 18.95
CA GLY A 409 -4.13 10.11 18.96
C GLY A 409 -3.32 10.45 17.70
N SER A 410 -3.99 10.54 16.56
CA SER A 410 -3.39 10.93 15.29
C SER A 410 -2.85 12.36 15.29
N TYR A 411 -3.55 13.33 15.91
CA TYR A 411 -3.02 14.70 16.03
C TYR A 411 -1.76 14.77 16.89
N ARG A 412 -1.69 13.99 17.97
CA ARG A 412 -0.49 13.92 18.83
C ARG A 412 0.71 13.37 18.06
N GLN A 413 0.50 12.35 17.25
CA GLN A 413 1.55 11.78 16.39
C GLN A 413 2.01 12.76 15.31
N ALA A 414 1.08 13.42 14.60
CA ALA A 414 1.43 14.46 13.62
C ALA A 414 2.22 15.61 14.28
N HIS A 415 1.79 16.06 15.46
CA HIS A 415 2.49 17.09 16.22
C HIS A 415 3.93 16.67 16.56
N LEU A 416 4.11 15.46 17.12
CA LEU A 416 5.43 14.93 17.47
C LEU A 416 6.37 14.89 16.26
N ILE A 417 5.89 14.36 15.13
CA ILE A 417 6.68 14.23 13.89
C ILE A 417 7.09 15.60 13.35
N ASN A 418 6.12 16.50 13.18
CA ASN A 418 6.35 17.82 12.58
C ASN A 418 7.21 18.71 13.48
N ASN A 419 6.99 18.67 14.80
CA ASN A 419 7.74 19.49 15.75
C ASN A 419 9.22 19.05 15.83
N ARG A 420 9.49 17.75 15.83
CA ARG A 420 10.88 17.24 15.79
C ARG A 420 11.55 17.59 14.46
N ALA A 421 10.89 17.34 13.33
CA ALA A 421 11.43 17.64 12.01
C ALA A 421 11.75 19.14 11.86
N ALA A 422 10.85 20.03 12.31
CA ALA A 422 11.03 21.47 12.26
C ALA A 422 12.26 21.97 13.05
N GLN A 423 12.58 21.36 14.19
CA GLN A 423 13.73 21.76 15.02
C GLN A 423 15.09 21.38 14.42
N VAL A 424 15.11 20.47 13.46
CA VAL A 424 16.34 19.95 12.83
C VAL A 424 16.36 20.20 11.33
N ASP A 425 15.46 21.07 10.84
CA ASP A 425 15.22 21.31 9.42
C ASP A 425 16.47 21.81 8.69
N ASP A 426 17.34 22.53 9.41
CA ASP A 426 18.62 23.00 8.93
C ASP A 426 19.56 21.86 8.48
N VAL A 427 19.44 20.68 9.09
CA VAL A 427 20.14 19.45 8.66
C VAL A 427 19.23 18.58 7.80
N LEU A 428 17.99 18.33 8.25
CA LEU A 428 17.08 17.34 7.68
C LEU A 428 16.64 17.69 6.25
N ALA A 429 16.29 18.95 5.97
CA ALA A 429 15.71 19.36 4.68
C ALA A 429 16.66 19.08 3.50
N ARG A 430 17.98 19.20 3.72
CA ARG A 430 19.03 19.00 2.71
C ARG A 430 19.77 17.68 2.85
N SER A 431 19.38 16.87 3.83
CA SER A 431 20.01 15.58 4.03
C SER A 431 19.71 14.66 2.86
N GLN A 432 20.55 13.66 2.61
CA GLN A 432 20.27 12.56 1.70
C GLN A 432 20.62 11.24 2.40
N MET A 433 19.86 10.19 2.10
CA MET A 433 20.15 8.82 2.52
C MET A 433 21.59 8.48 2.16
N ARG A 434 22.34 7.94 3.12
CA ARG A 434 23.73 7.59 2.88
C ARG A 434 23.89 6.46 1.86
N PRO A 435 24.97 6.47 1.06
CA PRO A 435 25.24 5.43 0.09
C PRO A 435 25.45 4.08 0.78
N SER A 436 25.09 3.00 0.08
CA SER A 436 25.23 1.63 0.55
C SER A 436 26.17 0.85 -0.33
N ARG A 437 26.90 -0.10 0.27
CA ARG A 437 27.73 -1.08 -0.44
C ARG A 437 26.96 -2.32 -0.90
N VAL A 438 25.66 -2.38 -0.64
CA VAL A 438 24.78 -3.49 -1.02
C VAL A 438 23.76 -3.02 -2.07
N ALA A 439 23.74 -3.69 -3.22
CA ALA A 439 22.76 -3.49 -4.26
C ALA A 439 21.74 -4.64 -4.32
N MET A 440 20.52 -4.33 -4.74
CA MET A 440 19.51 -5.31 -5.12
C MET A 440 19.04 -5.01 -6.54
N LEU A 441 19.14 -5.99 -7.43
CA LEU A 441 18.65 -5.84 -8.80
C LEU A 441 17.12 -5.75 -8.80
N TYR A 442 16.59 -4.79 -9.55
CA TYR A 442 15.19 -4.75 -9.94
C TYR A 442 15.12 -4.85 -11.47
N SER A 443 14.83 -6.06 -11.98
CA SER A 443 14.75 -6.31 -13.42
C SER A 443 13.41 -5.86 -14.00
N MET A 444 13.45 -4.89 -14.92
CA MET A 444 12.25 -4.50 -15.68
C MET A 444 11.86 -5.58 -16.68
N ALA A 445 12.82 -6.37 -17.18
CA ALA A 445 12.51 -7.55 -17.98
C ALA A 445 11.64 -8.55 -17.21
N ASN A 446 11.96 -8.80 -15.94
CA ASN A 446 11.11 -9.62 -15.07
C ASN A 446 9.73 -9.00 -14.87
N GLU A 447 9.63 -7.69 -14.63
CA GLU A 447 8.33 -7.03 -14.48
C GLU A 447 7.43 -7.18 -15.72
N TYR A 448 8.01 -7.21 -16.93
CA TYR A 448 7.24 -7.39 -18.16
C TYR A 448 6.72 -8.81 -18.35
N TRP A 449 7.51 -9.82 -17.99
CA TRP A 449 7.14 -11.23 -18.17
C TRP A 449 6.38 -11.82 -16.99
N ASN A 450 6.89 -11.61 -15.78
CA ASN A 450 6.38 -12.20 -14.55
C ASN A 450 6.76 -11.41 -13.30
N ALA A 451 6.18 -10.22 -13.16
CA ALA A 451 6.33 -9.40 -11.97
C ALA A 451 6.14 -10.17 -10.64
N GLN A 452 5.13 -11.04 -10.57
CA GLN A 452 4.71 -11.68 -9.32
C GLN A 452 5.69 -12.77 -8.82
N ALA A 453 6.52 -13.35 -9.69
CA ALA A 453 7.42 -14.45 -9.33
C ALA A 453 8.41 -14.08 -8.21
N SER A 454 8.98 -12.89 -8.26
CA SER A 454 10.03 -12.45 -7.33
C SER A 454 9.61 -11.29 -6.45
N PHE A 455 8.56 -10.54 -6.80
CA PHE A 455 8.23 -9.26 -6.16
C PHE A 455 8.08 -9.33 -4.63
N ALA A 456 7.28 -10.28 -4.14
CA ALA A 456 7.06 -10.44 -2.69
C ALA A 456 8.36 -10.80 -1.95
N ASP A 457 9.21 -11.65 -2.56
CA ASP A 457 10.50 -12.04 -1.99
C ASP A 457 11.53 -10.91 -2.03
N LYS A 458 11.56 -10.11 -3.11
CA LYS A 458 12.39 -8.90 -3.25
C LYS A 458 12.10 -7.91 -2.13
N ARG A 459 10.83 -7.56 -1.96
CA ARG A 459 10.41 -6.61 -0.91
C ARG A 459 10.70 -7.14 0.50
N ALA A 460 10.47 -8.43 0.72
CA ALA A 460 10.74 -9.07 2.01
C ALA A 460 12.24 -9.15 2.33
N SER A 461 13.07 -9.46 1.34
CA SER A 461 14.53 -9.48 1.46
C SER A 461 15.10 -8.08 1.66
N PHE A 462 14.56 -7.07 0.97
CA PHE A 462 14.90 -5.66 1.16
C PHE A 462 14.68 -5.25 2.62
N LEU A 463 13.52 -5.60 3.17
CA LEU A 463 13.17 -5.31 4.57
C LEU A 463 14.10 -6.05 5.54
N ALA A 464 14.37 -7.34 5.31
CA ALA A 464 15.22 -8.16 6.17
C ALA A 464 16.67 -7.62 6.25
N LEU A 465 17.23 -7.17 5.13
CA LEU A 465 18.54 -6.54 5.06
C LEU A 465 18.57 -5.18 5.79
N SER A 466 17.50 -4.40 5.62
CA SER A 466 17.36 -3.08 6.26
C SER A 466 17.31 -3.17 7.79
N HIS A 467 16.77 -4.25 8.35
CA HIS A 467 16.70 -4.50 9.79
C HIS A 467 18.07 -4.71 10.50
N GLU A 468 19.17 -4.84 9.76
CA GLU A 468 20.55 -4.81 10.30
C GLU A 468 21.39 -3.70 9.65
N TYR A 469 20.70 -2.75 9.00
CA TYR A 469 21.30 -1.64 8.28
C TYR A 469 22.25 -2.06 7.13
N PHE A 470 22.02 -3.22 6.52
CA PHE A 470 22.51 -3.50 5.16
C PHE A 470 21.54 -2.92 4.13
N GLN A 471 21.17 -1.64 4.29
CA GLN A 471 20.14 -0.97 3.49
C GLN A 471 20.45 -1.14 1.99
N PRO A 472 19.70 -1.97 1.25
CA PRO A 472 20.05 -2.23 -0.13
C PRO A 472 19.59 -1.07 -1.02
N GLU A 473 20.44 -0.67 -1.96
CA GLU A 473 20.06 0.25 -3.03
C GLU A 473 19.52 -0.54 -4.23
N LEU A 474 18.34 -0.14 -4.74
CA LEU A 474 17.85 -0.71 -5.98
C LEU A 474 18.71 -0.25 -7.15
N VAL A 475 19.05 -1.19 -8.04
CA VAL A 475 19.72 -0.95 -9.32
C VAL A 475 18.94 -1.60 -10.45
N THR A 476 18.83 -0.90 -11.57
CA THR A 476 18.21 -1.40 -12.80
C THR A 476 19.21 -2.16 -13.67
N GLU A 477 18.71 -2.96 -14.61
CA GLU A 477 19.54 -3.67 -15.59
C GLU A 477 20.39 -2.71 -16.42
N GLU A 478 19.86 -1.54 -16.79
CA GLU A 478 20.64 -0.53 -17.51
C GLU A 478 21.76 0.07 -16.66
N GLN A 479 21.53 0.34 -15.37
CA GLN A 479 22.57 0.82 -14.47
C GLN A 479 23.67 -0.23 -14.28
N VAL A 480 23.30 -1.51 -14.15
CA VAL A 480 24.26 -2.61 -14.08
C VAL A 480 25.06 -2.71 -15.37
N ALA A 481 24.40 -2.67 -16.53
CA ALA A 481 25.04 -2.70 -17.85
C ALA A 481 26.03 -1.53 -18.04
N SER A 482 25.71 -0.36 -17.49
CA SER A 482 26.55 0.85 -17.53
C SER A 482 27.65 0.90 -16.46
N GLY A 483 27.81 -0.14 -15.63
CA GLY A 483 28.93 -0.28 -14.69
C GLY A 483 28.65 0.16 -13.25
N ALA A 484 27.40 0.36 -12.84
CA ALA A 484 27.05 0.77 -11.47
C ALA A 484 27.58 -0.19 -10.38
N LEU A 485 27.83 -1.47 -10.72
CA LEU A 485 28.35 -2.48 -9.80
C LEU A 485 29.72 -2.15 -9.19
N GLN A 486 30.50 -1.25 -9.79
CA GLN A 486 31.79 -0.81 -9.23
C GLN A 486 31.64 -0.16 -7.84
N HIS A 487 30.47 0.41 -7.53
CA HIS A 487 30.16 1.00 -6.23
C HIS A 487 29.71 -0.02 -5.17
N TYR A 488 29.54 -1.30 -5.49
CA TYR A 488 28.95 -2.27 -4.56
C TYR A 488 29.91 -3.41 -4.24
N ASP A 489 29.87 -3.89 -2.99
CA ASP A 489 30.55 -5.12 -2.55
C ASP A 489 29.66 -6.36 -2.77
N ALA A 490 28.34 -6.19 -2.68
CA ALA A 490 27.38 -7.26 -2.78
C ALA A 490 26.20 -6.89 -3.70
N LEU A 491 25.74 -7.86 -4.48
CA LEU A 491 24.56 -7.75 -5.34
C LEU A 491 23.59 -8.91 -5.03
N TYR A 492 22.35 -8.56 -4.69
CA TYR A 492 21.26 -9.50 -4.53
C TYR A 492 20.45 -9.57 -5.83
N VAL A 493 20.33 -10.76 -6.41
CA VAL A 493 19.50 -11.01 -7.59
C VAL A 493 18.47 -12.08 -7.29
N LEU A 494 17.21 -11.69 -7.32
CA LEU A 494 16.07 -12.59 -7.07
C LEU A 494 15.23 -12.80 -8.33
N ASP A 495 15.43 -11.98 -9.37
CA ASP A 495 14.62 -12.04 -10.58
C ASP A 495 15.02 -13.23 -11.47
N PRO A 496 14.06 -14.07 -11.92
CA PRO A 496 14.35 -15.16 -12.85
C PRO A 496 14.71 -14.69 -14.25
N VAL A 497 14.16 -13.57 -14.68
CA VAL A 497 14.39 -12.97 -16.00
C VAL A 497 15.27 -11.74 -15.83
N VAL A 498 16.47 -11.73 -16.41
CA VAL A 498 17.43 -10.61 -16.33
C VAL A 498 18.10 -10.41 -17.68
N ALA A 499 18.20 -9.18 -18.16
CA ALA A 499 18.77 -8.85 -19.46
C ALA A 499 20.22 -9.32 -19.62
N THR A 500 20.56 -9.88 -20.79
CA THR A 500 21.90 -10.44 -21.07
C THR A 500 23.02 -9.42 -20.81
N ALA A 501 22.83 -8.16 -21.20
CA ALA A 501 23.83 -7.11 -20.96
C ALA A 501 24.12 -6.90 -19.46
N ALA A 502 23.11 -7.04 -18.59
CA ALA A 502 23.30 -6.98 -17.14
C ALA A 502 23.95 -8.27 -16.62
N GLN A 503 23.52 -9.44 -17.10
CA GLN A 503 24.11 -10.73 -16.73
C GLN A 503 25.62 -10.78 -17.02
N ASP A 504 26.06 -10.28 -18.18
CA ASP A 504 27.48 -10.23 -18.55
C ASP A 504 28.29 -9.36 -17.57
N ARG A 505 27.76 -8.19 -17.20
CA ARG A 505 28.39 -7.32 -16.20
C ARG A 505 28.42 -7.96 -14.81
N ILE A 506 27.35 -8.63 -14.40
CA ILE A 506 27.28 -9.37 -13.13
C ILE A 506 28.36 -10.47 -13.11
N LYS A 507 28.49 -11.23 -14.20
CA LYS A 507 29.52 -12.27 -14.34
C LYS A 507 30.93 -11.71 -14.17
N THR A 508 31.28 -10.68 -14.93
CA THR A 508 32.62 -10.07 -14.86
C THR A 508 32.89 -9.46 -13.49
N TRP A 509 31.93 -8.75 -12.92
CA TRP A 509 32.06 -8.13 -11.59
C TRP A 509 32.23 -9.17 -10.48
N THR A 510 31.46 -10.27 -10.52
CA THR A 510 31.58 -11.38 -9.56
C THR A 510 32.97 -12.00 -9.66
N GLN A 511 33.44 -12.32 -10.88
CA GLN A 511 34.78 -12.85 -11.10
C GLN A 511 35.90 -11.92 -10.60
N ALA A 512 35.67 -10.60 -10.62
CA ALA A 512 36.63 -9.60 -10.18
C ALA A 512 36.69 -9.40 -8.66
N GLY A 513 35.75 -9.95 -7.88
CA GLY A 513 35.74 -9.83 -6.42
C GLY A 513 34.36 -9.63 -5.79
N GLY A 514 33.32 -9.39 -6.59
CA GLY A 514 31.97 -9.15 -6.08
C GLY A 514 31.34 -10.37 -5.39
N LEU A 515 30.48 -10.10 -4.39
CA LEU A 515 29.62 -11.10 -3.77
C LEU A 515 28.24 -11.11 -4.45
N LEU A 516 27.94 -12.17 -5.20
CA LEU A 516 26.62 -12.39 -5.81
C LEU A 516 25.76 -13.27 -4.90
N TRP A 517 24.67 -12.73 -4.35
CA TRP A 517 23.66 -13.49 -3.61
C TRP A 517 22.46 -13.75 -4.52
N THR A 518 22.02 -15.00 -4.62
CA THR A 518 20.94 -15.44 -5.50
C THR A 518 20.15 -16.61 -4.91
N CYS A 519 18.95 -16.86 -5.41
CA CYS A 519 18.07 -17.90 -4.87
C CYS A 519 17.14 -18.54 -5.90
N ALA A 520 16.62 -19.73 -5.58
CA ALA A 520 15.58 -20.45 -6.32
C ALA A 520 15.81 -20.46 -7.84
N ASP A 521 14.97 -19.78 -8.62
CA ASP A 521 14.98 -19.68 -10.07
C ASP A 521 15.62 -18.37 -10.60
N ALA A 522 16.25 -17.57 -9.74
CA ALA A 522 16.88 -16.31 -10.15
C ALA A 522 17.99 -16.53 -11.21
N LEU A 523 18.13 -15.54 -12.11
CA LEU A 523 19.08 -15.53 -13.24
C LEU A 523 18.95 -16.74 -14.20
N ALA A 524 17.74 -17.29 -14.33
CA ALA A 524 17.49 -18.45 -15.19
C ALA A 524 17.35 -18.07 -16.68
N ARG A 525 16.99 -16.81 -16.99
CA ARG A 525 16.52 -16.40 -18.33
C ARG A 525 16.95 -14.98 -18.71
N ASN A 526 17.04 -14.73 -20.02
CA ASN A 526 17.31 -13.40 -20.59
C ASN A 526 16.03 -12.55 -20.76
N GLU A 527 16.17 -11.31 -21.23
CA GLU A 527 15.06 -10.36 -21.41
C GLU A 527 13.98 -10.80 -22.41
N PHE A 528 14.31 -11.75 -23.30
CA PHE A 528 13.37 -12.35 -24.25
C PHE A 528 12.72 -13.62 -23.71
N ASN A 529 12.91 -13.90 -22.41
CA ASN A 529 12.42 -15.10 -21.75
C ASN A 529 13.01 -16.37 -22.39
N GLU A 530 14.26 -16.32 -22.85
CA GLU A 530 15.00 -17.47 -23.37
C GLU A 530 15.87 -18.07 -22.23
N PRO A 531 16.01 -19.40 -22.15
CA PRO A 531 16.85 -20.04 -21.14
C PRO A 531 18.32 -19.60 -21.22
N GLY A 532 18.92 -19.31 -20.06
CA GLY A 532 20.32 -18.89 -19.96
C GLY A 532 20.76 -18.84 -18.51
N ASP A 533 20.78 -19.99 -17.83
CA ASP A 533 21.08 -20.09 -16.40
C ASP A 533 22.51 -19.61 -16.09
N LEU A 534 22.61 -18.36 -15.61
CA LEU A 534 23.89 -17.76 -15.24
C LEU A 534 24.48 -18.43 -14.00
N VAL A 535 23.66 -18.90 -13.06
CA VAL A 535 24.14 -19.57 -11.85
C VAL A 535 24.85 -20.86 -12.24
N LYS A 536 24.25 -21.67 -13.12
CA LYS A 536 24.89 -22.87 -13.68
C LYS A 536 26.20 -22.52 -14.38
N THR A 537 26.18 -21.49 -15.24
CA THR A 537 27.35 -21.09 -16.03
C THR A 537 28.51 -20.57 -15.16
N LEU A 538 28.21 -19.87 -14.07
CA LEU A 538 29.21 -19.31 -13.15
C LEU A 538 29.76 -20.34 -12.16
N THR A 539 28.93 -21.25 -11.69
CA THR A 539 29.22 -22.06 -10.50
C THR A 539 29.22 -23.56 -10.74
N GLY A 540 28.56 -24.05 -11.79
CA GLY A 540 28.29 -25.47 -12.01
C GLY A 540 27.11 -26.03 -11.21
N ILE A 541 26.42 -25.23 -10.39
CA ILE A 541 25.19 -25.66 -9.68
C ILE A 541 24.10 -25.93 -10.72
N GLU A 542 23.51 -27.12 -10.69
CA GLU A 542 22.37 -27.45 -11.56
C GLU A 542 21.07 -27.44 -10.75
N ARG A 543 20.01 -26.94 -11.38
CA ARG A 543 18.71 -26.69 -10.75
C ARG A 543 17.60 -27.13 -11.68
N GLU A 544 16.58 -27.73 -11.12
CA GLU A 544 15.32 -27.93 -11.81
C GLU A 544 14.57 -26.60 -11.89
N LEU A 545 14.44 -26.06 -13.10
CA LEU A 545 13.83 -24.77 -13.36
C LEU A 545 12.43 -24.93 -13.99
N PRO A 546 11.48 -24.03 -13.70
CA PRO A 546 10.17 -24.04 -14.34
C PRO A 546 10.28 -23.92 -15.88
N THR A 547 9.37 -24.57 -16.60
CA THR A 547 9.25 -24.40 -18.06
C THR A 547 8.76 -23.00 -18.42
N GLY A 548 9.01 -22.54 -19.65
CA GLY A 548 8.66 -21.18 -20.09
C GLY A 548 7.18 -20.81 -19.93
N ASP A 549 6.28 -21.77 -20.13
CA ASP A 549 4.83 -21.57 -20.00
C ASP A 549 4.41 -21.33 -18.53
N ALA A 550 5.11 -21.95 -17.57
CA ALA A 550 4.84 -21.78 -16.15
C ALA A 550 5.22 -20.38 -15.63
N LEU A 551 6.14 -19.70 -16.31
CA LEU A 551 6.55 -18.33 -15.99
C LEU A 551 5.62 -17.28 -16.60
N ILE A 552 4.80 -17.62 -17.58
CA ILE A 552 3.85 -16.71 -18.23
C ILE A 552 2.43 -16.90 -17.67
N ALA A 553 2.14 -18.07 -17.09
CA ALA A 553 0.82 -18.37 -16.56
C ALA A 553 0.48 -17.46 -15.36
N PRO A 554 -0.71 -16.83 -15.34
CA PRO A 554 -1.18 -16.16 -14.14
C PRO A 554 -1.22 -17.17 -12.99
N PRO A 555 -0.86 -16.78 -11.76
CA PRO A 555 -0.88 -17.69 -10.62
C PRO A 555 -2.30 -18.25 -10.50
N LYS A 556 -2.45 -19.57 -10.68
CA LYS A 556 -3.72 -20.24 -10.39
C LYS A 556 -4.01 -19.95 -8.93
N ARG A 557 -5.13 -19.27 -8.64
CA ARG A 557 -5.62 -19.09 -7.27
C ARG A 557 -5.63 -20.48 -6.65
N ALA A 558 -4.81 -20.69 -5.61
CA ALA A 558 -4.77 -21.97 -4.93
C ALA A 558 -6.21 -22.28 -4.50
N ALA A 559 -6.76 -23.39 -4.99
CA ALA A 559 -8.04 -23.86 -4.50
C ALA A 559 -7.88 -24.07 -2.99
N PRO A 560 -8.86 -23.69 -2.15
CA PRO A 560 -8.81 -24.02 -0.74
C PRO A 560 -8.55 -25.53 -0.63
N ALA A 561 -7.57 -25.91 0.20
CA ALA A 561 -7.17 -27.29 0.38
C ALA A 561 -8.43 -28.13 0.60
N LYS A 562 -8.63 -29.17 -0.22
CA LYS A 562 -9.75 -30.09 -0.02
C LYS A 562 -9.63 -30.66 1.39
N ALA A 563 -10.71 -30.60 2.17
CA ALA A 563 -10.78 -31.23 3.47
C ALA A 563 -10.37 -32.71 3.34
N GLY A 564 -9.30 -33.13 4.02
CA GLY A 564 -8.78 -34.50 3.99
C GLY A 564 -7.53 -34.73 3.12
N ALA A 565 -6.99 -33.73 2.42
CA ALA A 565 -5.66 -33.86 1.83
C ALA A 565 -4.59 -33.86 2.94
N ALA A 566 -3.70 -34.86 2.97
CA ALA A 566 -2.56 -34.86 3.86
C ALA A 566 -1.73 -33.60 3.61
N ALA A 567 -1.61 -32.72 4.61
CA ALA A 567 -0.76 -31.56 4.53
C ALA A 567 0.68 -32.04 4.33
N VAL A 568 1.29 -31.72 3.19
CA VAL A 568 2.74 -31.90 3.02
C VAL A 568 3.40 -30.95 4.01
N SER A 569 4.13 -31.50 4.98
CA SER A 569 4.88 -30.71 5.93
C SER A 569 5.84 -29.78 5.17
N PRO A 570 5.88 -28.47 5.47
CA PRO A 570 6.81 -27.56 4.83
C PRO A 570 8.26 -28.02 5.12
N PRO A 571 9.17 -27.99 4.13
CA PRO A 571 10.55 -28.44 4.32
C PRO A 571 11.23 -27.69 5.45
N ARG A 572 12.08 -28.40 6.20
CA ARG A 572 12.91 -27.80 7.24
C ARG A 572 14.33 -27.60 6.74
N ILE A 573 14.93 -26.44 7.02
CA ILE A 573 16.36 -26.19 6.79
C ILE A 573 17.13 -26.36 8.09
N GLU A 574 18.28 -27.03 8.02
CA GLU A 574 19.20 -27.23 9.14
C GLU A 574 20.62 -26.78 8.75
N PRO A 575 21.34 -26.06 9.62
CA PRO A 575 22.73 -25.70 9.37
C PRO A 575 23.62 -26.95 9.41
N VAL A 576 24.66 -26.97 8.57
CA VAL A 576 25.74 -27.94 8.72
C VAL A 576 26.67 -27.44 9.84
N THR A 577 26.93 -28.28 10.84
CA THR A 577 27.77 -27.94 12.01
C THR A 577 29.11 -27.34 11.59
N GLY A 578 29.47 -26.20 12.19
CA GLY A 578 30.70 -25.46 11.90
C GLY A 578 30.71 -24.74 10.54
N GLN A 579 29.68 -24.93 9.71
CA GLN A 579 29.55 -24.23 8.43
C GLN A 579 28.64 -23.02 8.55
N ALA A 580 27.55 -23.08 9.31
CA ALA A 580 26.65 -21.96 9.59
C ALA A 580 26.08 -22.08 11.00
N ASP A 581 25.54 -20.97 11.53
CA ASP A 581 24.94 -20.94 12.85
C ASP A 581 23.58 -20.23 12.80
N PHE A 582 22.52 -21.02 12.85
CA PHE A 582 21.14 -20.57 12.98
C PHE A 582 20.28 -21.76 13.44
N PRO A 583 19.20 -21.56 14.19
CA PRO A 583 18.35 -22.67 14.60
C PRO A 583 17.56 -23.21 13.40
N ALA A 584 17.50 -24.54 13.33
CA ALA A 584 16.76 -25.27 12.30
C ALA A 584 15.27 -24.89 12.29
N HIS A 585 14.73 -24.57 11.12
CA HIS A 585 13.42 -23.92 10.99
C HIS A 585 12.73 -24.28 9.66
N THR A 586 11.40 -24.14 9.59
CA THR A 586 10.62 -24.38 8.36
C THR A 586 10.75 -23.23 7.35
N VAL A 587 10.78 -23.56 6.06
CA VAL A 587 10.90 -22.59 4.95
C VAL A 587 9.60 -22.46 4.15
N VAL A 588 9.40 -21.30 3.51
CA VAL A 588 8.29 -21.07 2.59
C VAL A 588 8.69 -21.47 1.18
N THR A 589 7.93 -22.38 0.56
CA THR A 589 8.15 -22.84 -0.82
C THR A 589 6.86 -23.40 -1.44
N SER A 590 6.76 -23.39 -2.77
CA SER A 590 5.73 -24.10 -3.55
C SER A 590 6.21 -25.49 -4.01
N GLY A 591 7.29 -26.01 -3.42
CA GLY A 591 8.02 -27.19 -3.82
C GLY A 591 9.49 -26.83 -4.12
N LEU A 592 10.43 -27.67 -3.66
CA LEU A 592 11.84 -27.50 -3.97
C LEU A 592 12.15 -28.25 -5.27
N GLY A 593 12.64 -27.54 -6.28
CA GLY A 593 13.22 -28.19 -7.45
C GLY A 593 14.48 -28.95 -7.06
N LYS A 594 14.81 -30.03 -7.76
CA LYS A 594 16.07 -30.75 -7.53
C LYS A 594 17.25 -29.82 -7.74
N VAL A 595 18.17 -29.79 -6.77
CA VAL A 595 19.43 -29.04 -6.85
C VAL A 595 20.59 -30.01 -6.71
N THR A 596 21.54 -29.95 -7.64
CA THR A 596 22.84 -30.61 -7.53
C THR A 596 23.93 -29.56 -7.51
N ASN A 597 25.03 -29.86 -6.83
CA ASN A 597 26.13 -28.94 -6.66
C ASN A 597 27.45 -29.62 -7.06
N PRO A 598 28.39 -28.89 -7.67
CA PRO A 598 29.73 -29.43 -7.90
C PRO A 598 30.45 -29.67 -6.58
N ALA A 599 31.41 -30.59 -6.59
CA ALA A 599 32.20 -30.96 -5.42
C ALA A 599 32.99 -29.77 -4.81
N SER A 600 33.28 -28.75 -5.62
CA SER A 600 33.91 -27.49 -5.18
C SER A 600 32.98 -26.59 -4.34
N SER A 601 31.69 -26.90 -4.26
CA SER A 601 30.73 -26.09 -3.51
C SER A 601 30.83 -26.35 -2.02
N ARG A 602 30.83 -25.29 -1.23
CA ARG A 602 30.67 -25.37 0.22
C ARG A 602 29.18 -25.48 0.54
N VAL A 603 28.75 -26.60 1.11
CA VAL A 603 27.37 -26.81 1.59
C VAL A 603 27.25 -26.30 3.02
N ARG A 604 26.44 -25.25 3.23
CA ARG A 604 26.26 -24.60 4.54
C ARG A 604 25.02 -25.04 5.29
N ALA A 605 24.00 -25.48 4.56
CA ALA A 605 22.75 -25.97 5.13
C ALA A 605 22.11 -27.01 4.21
N ARG A 606 21.32 -27.90 4.79
CA ARG A 606 20.58 -28.95 4.09
C ARG A 606 19.10 -28.90 4.46
N TYR A 607 18.26 -29.42 3.57
CA TYR A 607 16.88 -29.73 3.91
C TYR A 607 16.80 -31.05 4.68
N ASP A 608 15.63 -31.33 5.25
CA ASP A 608 15.30 -32.59 5.95
C ASP A 608 15.46 -33.84 5.06
N ASP A 609 15.29 -33.71 3.74
CA ASP A 609 15.58 -34.78 2.77
C ASP A 609 17.07 -34.95 2.43
N GLY A 610 17.95 -34.15 3.04
CA GLY A 610 19.40 -34.15 2.84
C GLY A 610 19.90 -33.36 1.64
N SER A 611 19.01 -32.86 0.78
CA SER A 611 19.40 -32.04 -0.38
C SER A 611 19.99 -30.69 0.04
N PRO A 612 20.90 -30.10 -0.76
CA PRO A 612 21.57 -28.85 -0.39
C PRO A 612 20.60 -27.66 -0.41
N ALA A 613 20.56 -26.91 0.70
CA ALA A 613 19.69 -25.74 0.85
C ALA A 613 20.45 -24.41 0.67
N TRP A 614 21.69 -24.36 1.16
CA TRP A 614 22.58 -23.19 1.06
C TRP A 614 23.95 -23.63 0.55
N LEU A 615 24.30 -23.12 -0.62
CA LEU A 615 25.56 -23.38 -1.32
C LEU A 615 26.38 -22.09 -1.45
N GLU A 616 27.70 -22.20 -1.30
CA GLU A 616 28.64 -21.15 -1.65
C GLU A 616 29.71 -21.68 -2.61
N VAL A 617 30.03 -20.90 -3.64
CA VAL A 617 31.06 -21.24 -4.64
C VAL A 617 31.96 -20.04 -4.87
N SER A 618 33.27 -20.24 -4.77
CA SER A 618 34.26 -19.22 -5.15
C SER A 618 34.35 -19.14 -6.67
N VAL A 619 34.28 -17.92 -7.21
CA VAL A 619 34.32 -17.68 -8.67
C VAL A 619 35.31 -16.55 -8.95
N GLY A 620 36.46 -16.89 -9.53
CA GLY A 620 37.56 -15.94 -9.66
C GLY A 620 38.01 -15.44 -8.29
N LYS A 621 37.98 -14.11 -8.09
CA LYS A 621 38.25 -13.46 -6.79
C LYS A 621 37.01 -13.26 -5.92
N GLY A 622 35.81 -13.44 -6.49
CA GLY A 622 34.55 -13.23 -5.78
C GLY A 622 33.89 -14.54 -5.36
N ARG A 623 32.60 -14.44 -5.01
CA ARG A 623 31.82 -15.54 -4.46
C ARG A 623 30.38 -15.47 -4.92
N VAL A 624 29.80 -16.64 -5.19
CA VAL A 624 28.35 -16.82 -5.39
C VAL A 624 27.76 -17.53 -4.19
N VAL A 625 26.69 -16.97 -3.64
CA VAL A 625 25.85 -17.57 -2.60
C VAL A 625 24.51 -17.93 -3.23
N TYR A 626 24.14 -19.20 -3.14
CA TYR A 626 22.89 -19.72 -3.69
C TYR A 626 22.04 -20.38 -2.60
N LEU A 627 20.78 -19.95 -2.49
CA LEU A 627 19.77 -20.55 -1.62
C LEU A 627 18.70 -21.25 -2.47
N GLY A 628 18.36 -22.50 -2.14
CA GLY A 628 17.38 -23.28 -2.91
C GLY A 628 15.93 -22.82 -2.79
N HIS A 629 15.65 -21.80 -1.97
CA HIS A 629 14.30 -21.28 -1.71
C HIS A 629 14.31 -19.75 -1.57
N ARG A 630 13.12 -19.16 -1.56
CA ARG A 630 12.86 -17.71 -1.45
C ARG A 630 12.93 -17.26 0.01
N VAL A 631 14.10 -16.80 0.44
CA VAL A 631 14.42 -16.54 1.87
C VAL A 631 13.63 -15.37 2.47
N GLY A 632 13.39 -14.31 1.71
CA GLY A 632 12.60 -13.16 2.16
C GLY A 632 11.16 -13.57 2.52
N LEU A 633 10.55 -14.46 1.71
CA LEU A 633 9.23 -15.03 2.02
C LEU A 633 9.27 -15.83 3.33
N THR A 634 10.30 -16.65 3.56
CA THR A 634 10.49 -17.35 4.84
C THR A 634 10.59 -16.36 6.01
N TYR A 635 11.32 -15.25 5.83
CA TYR A 635 11.45 -14.18 6.82
C TYR A 635 10.13 -13.53 7.20
N THR A 636 9.38 -13.09 6.19
CA THR A 636 8.12 -12.38 6.41
C THR A 636 6.95 -13.29 6.76
N ALA A 637 7.03 -14.60 6.52
CA ALA A 637 6.04 -15.56 7.00
C ALA A 637 6.14 -15.83 8.49
N ARG A 638 7.34 -15.65 9.08
CA ARG A 638 7.62 -15.90 10.51
C ARG A 638 7.25 -14.74 11.43
N LYS A 639 6.87 -13.58 10.88
CA LYS A 639 6.51 -12.41 11.69
C LYS A 639 5.25 -12.67 12.51
N VAL A 640 5.27 -12.29 13.79
CA VAL A 640 4.06 -12.28 14.61
C VAL A 640 3.28 -11.00 14.28
N ARG A 641 1.98 -11.14 14.02
CA ARG A 641 1.11 -10.01 13.70
C ARG A 641 0.13 -9.75 14.84
N PRO A 642 0.33 -8.68 15.61
CA PRO A 642 -0.66 -8.23 16.56
C PRO A 642 -1.78 -7.48 15.83
N ALA A 643 -3.04 -7.68 16.22
CA ALA A 643 -4.11 -6.82 15.73
C ALA A 643 -3.83 -5.36 16.12
N GLY A 644 -3.82 -4.46 15.14
CA GLY A 644 -3.64 -3.02 15.36
C GLY A 644 -2.19 -2.54 15.60
N ASN A 645 -1.17 -3.39 15.44
CA ASN A 645 0.24 -3.00 15.64
C ASN A 645 1.11 -3.37 14.43
N HIS A 646 2.31 -2.80 14.36
CA HIS A 646 3.33 -3.21 13.40
C HIS A 646 3.79 -4.66 13.65
N PRO A 647 4.17 -5.41 12.60
CA PRO A 647 4.62 -6.78 12.73
C PRO A 647 5.92 -6.91 13.53
N ILE A 648 6.00 -7.97 14.34
CA ILE A 648 7.19 -8.33 15.12
C ILE A 648 7.97 -9.37 14.34
N PHE A 649 9.25 -9.11 14.10
CA PHE A 649 10.07 -9.95 13.25
C PHE A 649 11.00 -10.87 14.04
N SER A 650 11.11 -12.10 13.54
CA SER A 650 12.06 -13.11 14.02
C SER A 650 13.46 -12.87 13.45
N ASP A 651 14.50 -13.39 14.11
CA ASP A 651 15.87 -13.39 13.56
C ASP A 651 16.17 -14.61 12.65
N LEU A 652 15.39 -15.69 12.73
CA LEU A 652 15.84 -17.01 12.26
C LEU A 652 16.21 -17.10 10.77
N PRO A 653 15.39 -16.62 9.82
CA PRO A 653 15.75 -16.68 8.40
C PRO A 653 16.50 -15.41 7.94
N ARG A 654 16.67 -14.39 8.80
CA ARG A 654 17.40 -13.16 8.47
C ARG A 654 18.89 -13.44 8.29
N THR A 655 19.45 -14.33 9.12
CA THR A 655 20.86 -14.72 9.07
C THR A 655 21.26 -15.27 7.69
N LEU A 656 20.37 -15.97 7.00
CA LEU A 656 20.63 -16.49 5.64
C LEU A 656 20.85 -15.39 4.59
N LEU A 657 20.34 -14.18 4.86
CA LEU A 657 20.54 -12.99 4.04
C LEU A 657 21.78 -12.21 4.48
N THR A 658 22.00 -12.01 5.78
CA THR A 658 23.04 -11.08 6.29
C THR A 658 24.39 -11.73 6.57
N GLN A 659 24.44 -13.02 6.93
CA GLN A 659 25.69 -13.70 7.29
C GLN A 659 26.77 -13.63 6.20
N PRO A 660 26.46 -13.85 4.90
CA PRO A 660 27.44 -13.65 3.83
C PRO A 660 28.06 -12.25 3.81
N LEU A 661 27.30 -11.21 4.15
CA LEU A 661 27.78 -9.82 4.18
C LEU A 661 28.75 -9.59 5.34
N HIS A 662 28.48 -10.16 6.51
CA HIS A 662 29.39 -10.11 7.65
C HIS A 662 30.72 -10.81 7.34
N GLU A 663 30.66 -12.00 6.75
CA GLU A 663 31.85 -12.78 6.39
C GLU A 663 32.68 -12.06 5.31
N ALA A 664 32.01 -11.41 4.35
CA ALA A 664 32.65 -10.55 3.36
C ALA A 664 33.12 -9.20 3.91
N LYS A 665 32.83 -8.89 5.18
CA LYS A 665 33.14 -7.61 5.85
C LYS A 665 32.63 -6.40 5.06
N VAL A 666 31.42 -6.52 4.50
CA VAL A 666 30.77 -5.42 3.78
C VAL A 666 30.63 -4.23 4.71
N ASP A 667 31.13 -3.08 4.25
CA ASP A 667 31.24 -1.89 5.05
C ASP A 667 29.86 -1.24 5.27
N ARG A 668 29.61 -0.76 6.50
CA ARG A 668 28.33 -0.19 6.93
C ARG A 668 28.52 1.23 7.47
N GLU A 669 27.70 2.15 6.99
CA GLU A 669 27.68 3.55 7.45
C GLU A 669 27.25 3.69 8.91
N LEU A 670 26.36 2.80 9.37
CA LEU A 670 25.86 2.74 10.73
C LEU A 670 26.02 1.33 11.29
N LEU A 671 26.46 1.24 12.54
CA LEU A 671 26.49 0.01 13.31
C LEU A 671 25.51 0.14 14.47
N LEU A 672 24.79 -0.95 14.75
CA LEU A 672 23.88 -1.09 15.88
C LEU A 672 24.26 -2.34 16.67
N SER A 673 24.17 -2.28 17.99
CA SER A 673 24.36 -3.47 18.86
C SER A 673 23.16 -4.41 18.89
N ASP A 674 22.02 -3.99 18.37
CA ASP A 674 20.82 -4.81 18.24
C ASP A 674 20.21 -4.66 16.84
N ASN A 675 19.59 -5.73 16.37
CA ASN A 675 18.98 -5.84 15.06
C ASN A 675 17.46 -5.66 15.15
N VAL A 676 16.79 -5.66 13.98
CA VAL A 676 15.34 -5.47 13.87
C VAL A 676 14.94 -4.09 14.40
N ILE A 677 15.75 -3.10 14.02
CA ILE A 677 15.53 -1.69 14.25
C ILE A 677 15.52 -1.02 12.88
N MET A 678 14.50 -0.21 12.61
CA MET A 678 14.56 0.70 11.47
C MET A 678 15.64 1.73 11.74
N ALA A 679 16.62 1.84 10.86
CA ALA A 679 17.67 2.83 11.00
C ALA A 679 17.94 3.53 9.67
N SER A 680 17.94 4.86 9.68
CA SER A 680 18.16 5.66 8.48
C SER A 680 18.96 6.91 8.80
N PRO A 681 20.30 6.87 8.69
CA PRO A 681 21.13 8.04 8.72
C PRO A 681 21.05 8.76 7.37
N MET A 682 20.84 10.07 7.43
CA MET A 682 20.81 10.95 6.28
C MET A 682 21.72 12.14 6.54
N SER A 683 22.58 12.46 5.59
CA SER A 683 23.61 13.48 5.75
C SER A 683 23.42 14.63 4.79
N SER A 684 23.62 15.85 5.27
CA SER A 684 23.84 17.05 4.47
C SER A 684 25.28 17.53 4.69
N ALA A 685 25.65 18.70 4.17
CA ALA A 685 26.92 19.34 4.53
C ALA A 685 26.99 19.71 6.03
N ASP A 686 25.85 20.03 6.63
CA ASP A 686 25.76 20.63 7.97
C ASP A 686 25.71 19.62 9.11
N GLY A 687 25.37 18.36 8.79
CA GLY A 687 25.30 17.29 9.77
C GLY A 687 24.66 16.01 9.24
N THR A 688 24.30 15.14 10.18
CA THR A 688 23.58 13.89 9.93
C THR A 688 22.39 13.78 10.88
N VAL A 689 21.23 13.38 10.36
CA VAL A 689 20.07 12.95 11.17
C VAL A 689 19.97 11.43 11.08
N ILE A 690 19.85 10.75 12.23
CA ILE A 690 19.62 9.30 12.30
C ILE A 690 18.22 9.06 12.84
N LEU A 691 17.37 8.46 12.02
CA LEU A 691 16.03 8.05 12.42
C LEU A 691 16.06 6.60 12.89
N LEU A 692 15.52 6.34 14.08
CA LEU A 692 15.43 5.02 14.68
C LEU A 692 13.97 4.67 15.00
N HIS A 693 13.57 3.44 14.71
CA HIS A 693 12.30 2.87 15.20
C HIS A 693 12.47 1.42 15.63
N ASN A 694 12.01 1.08 16.84
CA ASN A 694 12.04 -0.26 17.39
C ASN A 694 10.93 -1.11 16.78
N MET A 695 11.28 -2.23 16.15
CA MET A 695 10.29 -3.15 15.56
C MET A 695 10.01 -4.37 16.45
N GLN A 696 10.57 -4.38 17.66
CA GLN A 696 10.36 -5.42 18.65
C GLN A 696 9.31 -4.98 19.69
N PRO A 697 8.61 -5.93 20.35
CA PRO A 697 7.53 -5.62 21.30
C PRO A 697 8.01 -4.98 22.62
N THR A 698 9.32 -4.84 22.79
CA THR A 698 10.03 -4.66 24.05
C THR A 698 11.10 -3.58 23.85
N PRO A 699 11.23 -2.60 24.77
CA PRO A 699 12.24 -1.55 24.65
C PRO A 699 13.66 -2.11 24.51
N ARG A 700 14.47 -1.51 23.64
CA ARG A 700 15.88 -1.86 23.47
C ARG A 700 16.72 -1.04 24.43
N ARG A 701 17.41 -1.68 25.38
CA ARG A 701 18.22 -1.00 26.39
C ARG A 701 19.70 -1.03 26.05
N ASN A 702 20.41 0.04 26.42
CA ASN A 702 21.84 0.20 26.15
C ASN A 702 22.20 0.01 24.67
N LEU A 703 21.36 0.54 23.77
CA LEU A 703 21.56 0.41 22.33
C LEU A 703 22.81 1.22 21.93
N ARG A 704 23.89 0.53 21.57
CA ARG A 704 25.12 1.15 21.09
C ARG A 704 25.01 1.39 19.59
N LEU A 705 25.45 2.58 19.19
CA LEU A 705 25.40 3.04 17.81
C LEU A 705 26.77 3.62 17.41
N GLY A 706 27.22 3.26 16.21
CA GLY A 706 28.47 3.75 15.62
C GLY A 706 28.25 4.28 14.22
N LEU A 707 28.20 5.60 14.06
CA LEU A 707 27.98 6.29 12.78
C LEU A 707 29.31 6.77 12.20
N LYS A 708 29.63 6.48 10.94
CA LYS A 708 30.79 7.11 10.30
C LYS A 708 30.60 8.62 10.17
N GLU A 709 31.60 9.41 10.50
CA GLU A 709 31.62 10.85 10.22
C GLU A 709 33.01 11.25 9.74
N PRO A 710 33.11 12.22 8.81
CA PRO A 710 34.40 12.65 8.27
C PRO A 710 35.27 13.36 9.31
N ALA A 711 34.69 13.86 10.40
CA ALA A 711 35.38 14.55 11.48
C ALA A 711 34.59 14.43 12.79
N ALA A 712 35.22 14.81 13.91
CA ALA A 712 34.53 14.93 15.19
C ALA A 712 33.36 15.94 15.08
N PRO A 713 32.16 15.59 15.57
CA PRO A 713 31.01 16.48 15.48
C PRO A 713 31.13 17.65 16.47
N HIS A 714 30.45 18.75 16.15
CA HIS A 714 30.27 19.87 17.07
C HIS A 714 29.35 19.49 18.23
N SER A 715 28.22 18.83 17.93
CA SER A 715 27.29 18.32 18.91
C SER A 715 26.62 17.03 18.44
N VAL A 716 26.20 16.22 19.41
CA VAL A 716 25.26 15.11 19.19
C VAL A 716 24.11 15.32 20.16
N GLU A 717 22.90 15.29 19.63
CA GLU A 717 21.68 15.60 20.37
C GLU A 717 20.61 14.54 20.09
N VAL A 718 19.75 14.29 21.06
CA VAL A 718 18.59 13.39 20.94
C VAL A 718 17.33 14.12 21.41
N PHE A 719 16.15 13.62 21.03
CA PHE A 719 14.91 14.16 21.58
C PHE A 719 14.55 13.52 22.92
N ALA A 720 14.34 14.36 23.92
CA ALA A 720 13.56 14.07 25.12
C ALA A 720 12.19 14.73 24.93
N ASP A 721 11.16 13.92 24.69
CA ASP A 721 9.85 14.36 24.21
C ASP A 721 9.95 15.20 22.92
N SER A 722 9.75 16.51 23.04
CA SER A 722 9.77 17.48 21.93
C SER A 722 10.94 18.46 22.02
N ARG A 723 11.96 18.19 22.84
CA ARG A 723 13.13 19.05 22.99
C ARG A 723 14.41 18.30 22.69
N LEU A 724 15.34 18.96 22.00
CA LEU A 724 16.70 18.46 21.83
C LEU A 724 17.46 18.57 23.16
N VAL A 725 18.16 17.50 23.53
CA VAL A 725 19.07 17.46 24.66
C VAL A 725 20.41 16.89 24.23
N PRO A 726 21.53 17.37 24.81
CA PRO A 726 22.86 16.81 24.51
C PRO A 726 22.93 15.32 24.81
N GLN A 727 23.58 14.57 23.91
CA GLN A 727 23.85 13.15 24.04
C GLN A 727 25.36 12.92 24.14
N ALA A 728 25.77 12.22 25.20
CA ALA A 728 27.16 11.80 25.37
C ALA A 728 27.61 10.93 24.20
N HIS A 729 28.79 11.22 23.65
CA HIS A 729 29.37 10.54 22.50
C HIS A 729 30.90 10.58 22.53
N GLU A 730 31.52 9.71 21.74
CA GLU A 730 32.96 9.64 21.51
C GLU A 730 33.22 9.61 20.00
N PHE A 731 34.22 10.36 19.51
CA PHE A 731 34.68 10.24 18.13
C PHE A 731 36.01 9.49 18.08
N ARG A 732 36.01 8.30 17.46
CA ARG A 732 37.20 7.45 17.28
C ARG A 732 37.06 6.60 16.03
N ASP A 733 38.19 6.27 15.39
CA ASP A 733 38.24 5.42 14.19
C ASP A 733 37.31 5.91 13.06
N GLY A 734 37.17 7.23 12.90
CA GLY A 734 36.28 7.84 11.91
C GLY A 734 34.79 7.66 12.20
N ARG A 735 34.41 7.34 13.45
CA ARG A 735 33.02 7.11 13.86
C ARG A 735 32.65 7.87 15.12
N VAL A 736 31.42 8.37 15.14
CA VAL A 736 30.72 8.83 16.33
C VAL A 736 30.06 7.62 17.00
N TRP A 737 30.50 7.32 18.22
CA TRP A 737 29.95 6.28 19.07
C TRP A 737 29.10 6.88 20.17
N LEU A 738 27.90 6.33 20.37
CA LEU A 738 27.00 6.71 21.46
C LEU A 738 26.22 5.50 21.97
N THR A 739 25.66 5.62 23.17
CA THR A 739 24.77 4.61 23.75
C THR A 739 23.46 5.28 24.14
N LEU A 740 22.35 4.82 23.56
CA LEU A 740 21.01 5.19 24.02
C LEU A 740 20.64 4.33 25.23
N PRO A 741 20.27 4.92 26.38
CA PRO A 741 19.85 4.16 27.55
C PRO A 741 18.66 3.25 27.23
N GLU A 742 17.69 3.77 26.47
CA GLU A 742 16.51 3.04 26.04
C GLU A 742 15.98 3.57 24.70
N LEU A 743 15.55 2.67 23.82
CA LEU A 743 14.75 2.94 22.63
C LEU A 743 13.42 2.17 22.79
N ALA A 744 12.39 2.87 23.28
CA ALA A 744 11.07 2.27 23.48
C ALA A 744 10.33 2.05 22.16
N ALA A 745 10.10 3.14 21.41
CA ALA A 745 9.40 3.13 20.12
C ALA A 745 10.23 3.79 19.01
N GLU A 746 10.63 5.06 19.20
CA GLU A 746 11.44 5.78 18.21
C GLU A 746 12.45 6.73 18.84
N GLN A 747 13.44 7.15 18.05
CA GLN A 747 14.35 8.24 18.39
C GLN A 747 14.82 8.94 17.11
N MET A 748 15.10 10.24 17.19
CA MET A 748 15.78 11.00 16.16
C MET A 748 17.06 11.58 16.78
N ILE A 749 18.21 11.16 16.25
CA ILE A 749 19.52 11.63 16.69
C ILE A 749 20.02 12.65 15.68
N VAL A 750 20.57 13.76 16.16
CA VAL A 750 21.14 14.82 15.33
C VAL A 750 22.62 14.92 15.64
N VAL A 751 23.45 14.80 14.60
CA VAL A 751 24.90 14.98 14.66
C VAL A 751 25.23 16.24 13.87
N ARG A 752 25.63 17.32 14.54
CA ARG A 752 25.91 18.60 13.90
C ARG A 752 27.41 18.77 13.68
N ARG A 753 27.80 19.31 12.52
CA ARG A 753 29.20 19.68 12.23
C ARG A 753 29.50 21.14 12.55
N LYS A 754 28.46 21.96 12.65
CA LYS A 754 28.51 23.37 13.03
C LYS A 754 27.35 23.71 13.97
N PRO A 755 27.41 24.82 14.71
CA PRO A 755 26.29 25.27 15.54
C PRO A 755 24.99 25.40 14.72
N ALA A 756 23.86 25.12 15.35
CA ALA A 756 22.56 25.34 14.72
C ALA A 756 22.38 26.83 14.36
N PRO A 757 21.79 27.16 13.19
CA PRO A 757 21.49 28.54 12.85
C PRO A 757 20.41 29.12 13.79
N ALA A 758 20.34 30.45 13.88
CA ALA A 758 19.24 31.10 14.57
C ALA A 758 17.91 30.77 13.88
N ASP A 759 16.86 30.50 14.66
CA ASP A 759 15.52 30.18 14.16
C ASP A 759 14.62 31.42 14.23
N PRO A 760 14.35 32.11 13.10
CA PRO A 760 13.54 33.32 13.08
C PRO A 760 12.03 33.05 13.14
N ARG A 761 11.60 31.78 13.06
CA ARG A 761 10.18 31.43 12.84
C ARG A 761 9.28 31.95 13.95
N THR A 762 9.73 31.96 15.20
CA THR A 762 8.95 32.50 16.33
C THR A 762 8.77 34.02 16.20
N ASP A 763 9.80 34.74 15.77
CA ASP A 763 9.71 36.20 15.54
C ASP A 763 8.78 36.52 14.36
N GLU A 764 8.91 35.78 13.25
CA GLU A 764 8.01 35.91 12.09
C GLU A 764 6.55 35.60 12.44
N GLN A 765 6.32 34.54 13.22
CA GLN A 765 4.99 34.18 13.72
C GLN A 765 4.43 35.30 14.59
N ARG A 766 5.26 35.90 15.46
CA ARG A 766 4.86 37.01 16.31
C ARG A 766 4.44 38.22 15.50
N GLU A 767 5.24 38.62 14.51
CA GLU A 767 4.91 39.77 13.64
C GLU A 767 3.64 39.52 12.83
N ARG A 768 3.44 38.30 12.32
CA ARG A 768 2.18 37.92 11.67
C ARG A 768 1.00 38.02 12.62
N THR A 769 1.12 37.51 13.85
CA THR A 769 0.06 37.60 14.86
C THR A 769 -0.22 39.04 15.27
N LEU A 770 0.80 39.89 15.41
CA LEU A 770 0.62 41.32 15.68
C LEU A 770 -0.11 42.02 14.52
N THR A 771 0.18 41.64 13.28
CA THR A 771 -0.53 42.13 12.10
C THR A 771 -2.00 41.71 12.12
N GLN A 772 -2.27 40.44 12.43
CA GLN A 772 -3.63 39.90 12.58
C GLN A 772 -4.41 40.58 13.70
N LEU A 773 -3.77 40.89 14.83
CA LEU A 773 -4.38 41.60 15.97
C LEU A 773 -4.76 43.06 15.66
N ARG A 774 -4.27 43.61 14.53
CA ARG A 774 -4.63 44.94 14.03
C ARG A 774 -5.59 44.88 12.84
N ALA A 775 -5.94 43.68 12.37
CA ALA A 775 -6.82 43.52 11.24
C ALA A 775 -8.26 43.95 11.59
N THR A 776 -8.97 44.48 10.60
CA THR A 776 -10.36 44.90 10.75
C THR A 776 -11.35 43.76 10.51
N ASP A 777 -10.93 42.71 9.79
CA ASP A 777 -11.79 41.55 9.56
C ASP A 777 -11.80 40.62 10.78
N PRO A 778 -12.98 40.22 11.28
CA PRO A 778 -13.10 39.40 12.48
C PRO A 778 -12.38 38.05 12.40
N ALA A 779 -12.22 37.48 11.20
CA ALA A 779 -11.58 36.17 11.00
C ALA A 779 -10.06 36.25 11.24
N SER A 780 -9.38 37.24 10.65
CA SER A 780 -7.95 37.47 10.93
C SER A 780 -7.74 37.89 12.39
N LEU A 781 -8.63 38.71 12.93
CA LEU A 781 -8.55 39.16 14.33
C LEU A 781 -8.71 38.01 15.32
N SER A 782 -9.69 37.12 15.11
CA SER A 782 -9.91 35.94 15.96
C SER A 782 -8.76 34.92 15.81
N ALA A 783 -8.23 34.72 14.60
CA ALA A 783 -7.06 33.88 14.36
C ALA A 783 -5.82 34.42 15.09
N GLY A 784 -5.55 35.73 15.01
CA GLY A 784 -4.45 36.39 15.73
C GLY A 784 -4.63 36.28 17.24
N ALA A 785 -5.83 36.54 17.76
CA ALA A 785 -6.14 36.42 19.18
C ALA A 785 -5.94 35.00 19.71
N TRP A 786 -6.46 34.00 18.98
CA TRP A 786 -6.32 32.60 19.36
C TRP A 786 -4.86 32.14 19.32
N PHE A 787 -4.11 32.53 18.27
CA PHE A 787 -2.70 32.16 18.12
C PHE A 787 -1.82 32.75 19.22
N ALA A 788 -2.07 34.01 19.62
CA ALA A 788 -1.37 34.65 20.74
C ALA A 788 -1.49 33.84 22.06
N GLY A 789 -2.57 33.09 22.23
CA GLY A 789 -2.79 32.21 23.37
C GLY A 789 -1.75 31.09 23.52
N PHE A 790 -1.08 30.68 22.44
CA PHE A 790 -0.04 29.65 22.48
C PHE A 790 1.35 30.20 22.80
N HIS A 791 1.48 31.53 22.90
CA HIS A 791 2.75 32.24 23.07
C HIS A 791 2.71 33.21 24.26
N PRO A 792 2.62 32.70 25.50
CA PRO A 792 2.60 33.54 26.71
C PRO A 792 3.82 34.48 26.80
N GLU A 793 4.96 34.06 26.25
CA GLU A 793 6.21 34.84 26.22
C GLU A 793 6.12 36.13 25.42
N TRP A 794 5.16 36.26 24.48
CA TRP A 794 4.97 37.47 23.70
C TRP A 794 4.30 38.60 24.49
N ARG A 795 3.72 38.28 25.66
CA ARG A 795 3.06 39.24 26.57
C ARG A 795 1.98 40.07 25.89
N LEU A 796 1.10 39.42 25.13
CA LEU A 796 0.06 40.09 24.34
C LEU A 796 -1.27 40.30 25.08
N SER A 797 -1.33 40.11 26.40
CA SER A 797 -2.56 40.30 27.19
C SER A 797 -3.20 41.67 26.99
N GLY A 798 -2.38 42.73 26.86
CA GLY A 798 -2.84 44.09 26.63
C GLY A 798 -3.58 44.27 25.30
N GLN A 799 -3.21 43.52 24.26
CA GLN A 799 -3.91 43.49 22.98
C GLN A 799 -5.14 42.56 23.01
N LEU A 800 -5.14 41.52 23.85
CA LEU A 800 -6.23 40.55 23.96
C LEU A 800 -7.40 41.04 24.83
N VAL A 801 -7.14 41.72 25.94
CA VAL A 801 -8.19 42.19 26.88
C VAL A 801 -9.26 43.06 26.20
N PRO A 802 -8.91 44.03 25.32
CA PRO A 802 -9.91 44.81 24.60
C PRO A 802 -10.85 43.95 23.73
N LEU A 803 -10.35 42.83 23.20
CA LEU A 803 -11.11 41.93 22.32
C LEU A 803 -12.23 41.18 23.05
N LEU A 804 -12.21 41.10 24.39
CA LEU A 804 -13.30 40.56 25.20
C LEU A 804 -14.60 41.38 25.08
N ARG A 805 -14.55 42.60 24.53
CA ARG A 805 -15.72 43.46 24.32
C ARG A 805 -16.13 43.56 22.85
N HIS A 806 -15.53 42.76 21.97
CA HIS A 806 -15.78 42.83 20.54
C HIS A 806 -17.20 42.37 20.19
N ALA A 807 -17.80 42.98 19.15
CA ALA A 807 -19.18 42.67 18.74
C ALA A 807 -19.34 41.22 18.24
N ASN A 808 -18.34 40.73 17.49
CA ASN A 808 -18.29 39.34 17.02
C ASN A 808 -17.88 38.39 18.16
N TRP A 809 -18.71 37.37 18.42
CA TRP A 809 -18.52 36.38 19.48
C TRP A 809 -17.28 35.50 19.28
N GLU A 810 -16.87 35.20 18.04
CA GLU A 810 -15.69 34.39 17.74
C GLU A 810 -14.41 35.09 18.23
N VAL A 811 -14.34 36.41 18.07
CA VAL A 811 -13.24 37.24 18.56
C VAL A 811 -13.20 37.24 20.09
N ARG A 812 -14.36 37.40 20.75
CA ARG A 812 -14.45 37.36 22.23
C ARG A 812 -14.03 36.00 22.77
N ARG A 813 -14.50 34.92 22.16
CA ARG A 813 -14.16 33.55 22.51
C ARG A 813 -12.66 33.31 22.39
N ALA A 814 -12.08 33.64 21.23
CA ALA A 814 -10.65 33.50 20.98
C ALA A 814 -9.81 34.26 22.00
N ALA A 815 -10.21 35.50 22.33
CA ALA A 815 -9.54 36.30 23.36
C ALA A 815 -9.66 35.69 24.76
N ALA A 816 -10.85 35.21 25.16
CA ALA A 816 -11.06 34.59 26.47
C ALA A 816 -10.22 33.31 26.63
N GLU A 817 -10.25 32.44 25.63
CA GLU A 817 -9.46 31.21 25.58
C GLU A 817 -7.95 31.51 25.63
N ALA A 818 -7.50 32.48 24.82
CA ALA A 818 -6.10 32.88 24.74
C ALA A 818 -5.58 33.46 26.06
N LEU A 819 -6.32 34.36 26.70
CA LEU A 819 -5.95 34.93 28.01
C LEU A 819 -5.82 33.84 29.08
N GLY A 820 -6.72 32.85 29.07
CA GLY A 820 -6.62 31.69 29.94
C GLY A 820 -5.35 30.86 29.73
N ARG A 821 -4.88 30.72 28.48
CA ARG A 821 -3.63 30.02 28.16
C ARG A 821 -2.38 30.86 28.48
N VAL A 822 -2.42 32.17 28.19
CA VAL A 822 -1.33 33.12 28.49
C VAL A 822 -1.03 33.13 29.99
N GLY A 823 -2.06 32.97 30.83
CA GLY A 823 -1.86 32.84 32.28
C GLY A 823 -1.64 34.17 33.00
N ASP A 824 -1.91 35.30 32.34
CA ASP A 824 -1.78 36.62 32.94
C ASP A 824 -2.94 36.92 33.88
N ALA A 825 -2.67 36.84 35.19
CA ALA A 825 -3.67 37.02 36.24
C ALA A 825 -4.38 38.39 36.17
N ALA A 826 -3.73 39.42 35.62
CA ALA A 826 -4.34 40.74 35.48
C ALA A 826 -5.56 40.77 34.53
N ALA A 827 -5.69 39.76 33.66
CA ALA A 827 -6.85 39.61 32.77
C ALA A 827 -8.11 39.07 33.50
N GLY A 828 -7.97 38.58 34.74
CA GLY A 828 -9.04 37.93 35.49
C GLY A 828 -10.29 38.79 35.66
N ASP A 829 -10.13 40.06 36.05
CA ASP A 829 -11.27 40.97 36.24
C ASP A 829 -12.00 41.28 34.93
N ALA A 830 -11.27 41.35 33.81
CA ALA A 830 -11.86 41.54 32.50
C ALA A 830 -12.69 40.33 32.06
N LEU A 831 -12.23 39.12 32.37
CA LEU A 831 -12.98 37.87 32.14
C LEU A 831 -14.22 37.78 33.05
N VAL A 832 -14.13 38.22 34.31
CA VAL A 832 -15.30 38.33 35.19
C VAL A 832 -16.31 39.33 34.65
N ALA A 833 -15.85 40.48 34.13
CA ALA A 833 -16.72 41.47 33.51
C ALA A 833 -17.41 40.94 32.25
N LEU A 834 -16.71 40.13 31.43
CA LEU A 834 -17.29 39.43 30.29
C LEU A 834 -18.42 38.49 30.72
N LEU A 835 -18.18 37.64 31.74
CA LEU A 835 -19.17 36.66 32.21
C LEU A 835 -20.48 37.27 32.71
N LYS A 836 -20.48 38.52 33.19
CA LYS A 836 -21.69 39.17 33.72
C LYS A 836 -22.78 39.38 32.65
N ASN A 837 -22.39 39.55 31.39
CA ASN A 837 -23.31 39.93 30.31
C ASN A 837 -23.16 39.04 29.06
N GLU A 838 -22.48 37.91 29.16
CA GLU A 838 -22.26 37.02 28.01
C GLU A 838 -23.40 36.01 27.87
N ASN A 839 -23.98 35.97 26.68
CA ASN A 839 -25.09 35.07 26.33
C ASN A 839 -24.64 33.93 25.40
N ASP A 840 -23.49 34.07 24.75
CA ASP A 840 -22.93 33.00 23.93
C ASP A 840 -22.28 31.93 24.81
N ALA A 841 -22.79 30.71 24.71
CA ALA A 841 -22.35 29.59 25.53
C ALA A 841 -20.89 29.19 25.31
N HIS A 842 -20.32 29.43 24.12
CA HIS A 842 -18.92 29.12 23.84
C HIS A 842 -18.00 30.13 24.51
N VAL A 843 -18.31 31.42 24.37
CA VAL A 843 -17.58 32.50 25.04
C VAL A 843 -17.65 32.32 26.56
N PHE A 844 -18.84 32.05 27.11
CA PHE A 844 -19.04 31.79 28.54
C PHE A 844 -18.19 30.61 29.01
N GLY A 845 -18.26 29.47 28.32
CA GLY A 845 -17.51 28.26 28.69
C GLY A 845 -16.00 28.49 28.70
N ASP A 846 -15.46 29.12 27.65
CA ASP A 846 -14.02 29.38 27.55
C ASP A 846 -13.55 30.43 28.58
N ALA A 847 -14.38 31.41 28.91
CA ALA A 847 -14.11 32.36 30.00
C ALA A 847 -14.11 31.71 31.39
N VAL A 848 -15.02 30.76 31.67
CA VAL A 848 -15.02 29.96 32.92
C VAL A 848 -13.72 29.16 33.04
N LEU A 849 -13.29 28.47 31.98
CA LEU A 849 -12.04 27.74 31.96
C LEU A 849 -10.83 28.67 32.10
N ALA A 850 -10.85 29.83 31.46
CA ALA A 850 -9.80 30.83 31.59
C ALA A 850 -9.64 31.30 33.03
N LEU A 851 -10.73 31.63 33.74
CA LEU A 851 -10.66 32.01 35.16
C LEU A 851 -10.06 30.91 36.04
N ALA A 852 -10.39 29.64 35.80
CA ALA A 852 -9.77 28.52 36.51
C ALA A 852 -8.26 28.40 36.21
N ARG A 853 -7.85 28.61 34.95
CA ARG A 853 -6.42 28.66 34.55
C ARG A 853 -5.68 29.86 35.12
N LEU A 854 -6.36 30.97 35.41
CA LEU A 854 -5.78 32.13 36.09
C LEU A 854 -5.80 32.01 37.62
N ASN A 855 -6.40 30.94 38.17
CA ASN A 855 -6.64 30.79 39.60
C ASN A 855 -7.38 32.00 40.21
N HIS A 856 -8.32 32.57 39.45
CA HIS A 856 -9.04 33.74 39.90
C HIS A 856 -10.04 33.38 41.02
N PRO A 857 -10.22 34.21 42.06
CA PRO A 857 -11.13 33.90 43.17
C PRO A 857 -12.58 33.60 42.75
N GLN A 858 -13.04 34.20 41.64
CA GLN A 858 -14.38 33.97 41.10
C GLN A 858 -14.53 32.68 40.29
N ALA A 859 -13.45 31.91 40.09
CA ALA A 859 -13.50 30.66 39.32
C ALA A 859 -14.45 29.63 39.94
N ALA A 860 -14.49 29.48 41.27
CA ALA A 860 -15.36 28.52 41.94
C ALA A 860 -16.86 28.81 41.69
N ALA A 861 -17.25 30.09 41.77
CA ALA A 861 -18.61 30.52 41.45
C ALA A 861 -18.93 30.29 39.97
N ALA A 862 -18.02 30.69 39.07
CA ALA A 862 -18.16 30.51 37.63
C ALA A 862 -18.29 29.03 37.21
N ILE A 863 -17.50 28.14 37.82
CA ILE A 863 -17.60 26.69 37.65
C ILE A 863 -19.00 26.21 38.07
N SER A 864 -19.46 26.61 39.26
CA SER A 864 -20.76 26.18 39.79
C SER A 864 -21.92 26.57 38.88
N THR A 865 -21.90 27.81 38.37
CA THR A 865 -22.86 28.29 37.36
C THR A 865 -22.74 27.49 36.06
N GLY A 866 -21.52 27.23 35.59
CA GLY A 866 -21.26 26.48 34.37
C GLY A 866 -21.80 25.05 34.40
N PHE A 867 -21.73 24.36 35.54
CA PHE A 867 -22.34 23.02 35.71
C PHE A 867 -23.87 23.02 35.58
N ALA A 868 -24.53 24.15 35.84
CA ALA A 868 -25.98 24.32 35.70
C ALA A 868 -26.41 24.91 34.35
N HIS A 869 -25.48 25.17 33.43
CA HIS A 869 -25.78 25.85 32.18
C HIS A 869 -26.56 24.96 31.19
N ALA A 870 -27.47 25.58 30.41
CA ALA A 870 -28.31 24.87 29.44
C ALA A 870 -27.50 24.22 28.30
N SER A 871 -26.49 24.92 27.78
CA SER A 871 -25.56 24.39 26.78
C SER A 871 -24.62 23.33 27.36
N ALA A 872 -24.52 22.18 26.68
CA ALA A 872 -23.57 21.12 27.01
C ALA A 872 -22.10 21.55 26.89
N PHE A 873 -21.77 22.46 25.95
CA PHE A 873 -20.41 22.99 25.82
C PHE A 873 -19.96 23.74 27.08
N ALA A 874 -20.82 24.61 27.62
CA ALA A 874 -20.53 25.34 28.85
C ALA A 874 -20.38 24.40 30.06
N ARG A 875 -21.23 23.36 30.16
CA ARG A 875 -21.08 22.32 31.19
C ARG A 875 -19.76 21.56 31.05
N LEU A 876 -19.37 21.19 29.82
CA LEU A 876 -18.09 20.54 29.54
C LEU A 876 -16.91 21.41 29.98
N GLN A 877 -16.92 22.70 29.62
CA GLN A 877 -15.86 23.62 30.04
C GLN A 877 -15.84 23.83 31.57
N ALA A 878 -17.00 23.80 32.24
CA ALA A 878 -17.05 23.85 33.69
C ALA A 878 -16.40 22.61 34.34
N VAL A 879 -16.60 21.42 33.76
CA VAL A 879 -15.91 20.19 34.20
C VAL A 879 -14.39 20.31 33.98
N ASN A 880 -13.95 20.77 32.81
CA ASN A 880 -12.53 21.00 32.51
C ASN A 880 -11.90 22.05 33.46
N ALA A 881 -12.67 23.09 33.81
CA ALA A 881 -12.29 24.13 34.75
C ALA A 881 -12.14 23.59 36.17
N ALA A 882 -13.09 22.76 36.62
CA ALA A 882 -13.00 22.07 37.92
C ALA A 882 -11.79 21.11 37.97
N GLU A 883 -11.50 20.38 36.89
CA GLU A 883 -10.32 19.51 36.84
C GLU A 883 -9.01 20.31 36.88
N THR A 884 -8.94 21.42 36.14
CA THR A 884 -7.78 22.34 36.14
C THR A 884 -7.54 22.88 37.54
N TRP A 885 -8.62 23.29 38.22
CA TRP A 885 -8.57 23.80 39.58
C TRP A 885 -8.13 22.72 40.58
N ALA A 886 -8.70 21.51 40.51
CA ALA A 886 -8.36 20.38 41.38
C ALA A 886 -6.90 19.91 41.22
N LYS A 887 -6.37 19.84 39.99
CA LYS A 887 -4.96 19.49 39.73
C LYS A 887 -3.98 20.45 40.42
N ARG A 888 -4.34 21.73 40.56
CA ARG A 888 -3.51 22.74 41.22
C ARG A 888 -3.67 22.73 42.74
N ALA A 889 -4.87 22.47 43.25
CA ALA A 889 -5.09 22.26 44.68
C ALA A 889 -4.30 21.06 45.25
N ALA A 890 -3.94 20.08 44.41
CA ALA A 890 -3.02 19.00 44.80
C ALA A 890 -1.56 19.45 45.02
N SER A 891 -1.17 20.65 44.55
CA SER A 891 0.19 21.21 44.63
C SER A 891 0.38 22.29 45.71
N ALA A 892 -0.69 22.69 46.41
CA ALA A 892 -0.67 23.59 47.56
C ALA A 892 -1.92 23.33 48.43
N PRO A 893 -1.85 23.32 49.78
CA PRO A 893 -2.96 22.93 50.63
C PRO A 893 -4.05 24.01 50.64
N THR A 894 -4.93 23.95 49.65
CA THR A 894 -6.23 24.60 49.71
C THR A 894 -7.25 23.49 49.94
N PRO A 895 -8.11 23.57 50.96
CA PRO A 895 -9.12 22.54 51.16
C PRO A 895 -10.02 22.48 49.91
N ALA A 896 -10.16 21.28 49.35
CA ALA A 896 -11.18 21.04 48.33
C ALA A 896 -12.53 21.44 48.94
N PRO A 897 -13.33 22.33 48.33
CA PRO A 897 -14.67 22.55 48.82
C PRO A 897 -15.39 21.21 48.71
N ALA A 898 -16.21 20.92 49.71
CA ALA A 898 -17.06 19.72 49.74
C ALA A 898 -18.00 19.59 48.52
N SER A 899 -17.96 20.51 47.55
CA SER A 899 -18.78 20.52 46.34
C SER A 899 -18.13 19.95 45.07
N VAL A 900 -16.79 19.85 44.93
CA VAL A 900 -16.20 19.39 43.64
C VAL A 900 -16.43 17.88 43.41
N SER A 901 -16.35 17.06 44.45
CA SER A 901 -16.68 15.63 44.35
C SER A 901 -18.16 15.41 44.02
N GLU A 902 -19.06 16.24 44.57
CA GLU A 902 -20.49 16.22 44.24
C GLU A 902 -20.75 16.66 42.79
N LEU A 903 -20.05 17.69 42.32
CA LEU A 903 -20.10 18.16 40.94
C LEU A 903 -19.56 17.09 39.98
N ALA A 904 -18.47 16.42 40.32
CA ALA A 904 -17.94 15.29 39.56
C ALA A 904 -18.96 14.14 39.48
N ALA A 905 -19.56 13.76 40.61
CA ALA A 905 -20.63 12.77 40.67
C ALA A 905 -21.86 13.20 39.85
N ARG A 906 -22.19 14.50 39.79
CA ARG A 906 -23.24 15.03 38.93
C ARG A 906 -22.87 14.95 37.45
N ALA A 907 -21.64 15.31 37.08
CA ALA A 907 -21.18 15.28 35.68
C ALA A 907 -21.23 13.88 35.08
N VAL A 908 -20.90 12.83 35.86
CA VAL A 908 -21.02 11.44 35.36
C VAL A 908 -22.47 11.00 35.07
N ARG A 909 -23.47 11.80 35.48
CA ARG A 909 -24.89 11.59 35.19
C ARG A 909 -25.47 12.60 34.17
N ASP A 910 -24.63 13.42 33.54
CA ASP A 910 -25.09 14.43 32.56
C ASP A 910 -25.73 13.76 31.32
N PRO A 911 -26.78 14.32 30.72
CA PRO A 911 -27.35 13.78 29.48
C PRO A 911 -26.37 13.81 28.28
N ASP A 912 -25.42 14.75 28.23
CA ASP A 912 -24.42 14.82 27.14
C ASP A 912 -23.23 13.89 27.42
N LEU A 913 -22.91 13.02 26.45
CA LEU A 913 -21.85 12.02 26.57
C LEU A 913 -20.46 12.65 26.80
N ARG A 914 -20.15 13.80 26.19
CA ARG A 914 -18.85 14.47 26.34
C ARG A 914 -18.67 14.99 27.76
N VAL A 915 -19.74 15.52 28.35
CA VAL A 915 -19.76 15.98 29.75
C VAL A 915 -19.58 14.79 30.70
N ARG A 916 -20.25 13.65 30.46
CA ARG A 916 -20.04 12.43 31.25
C ARG A 916 -18.59 11.96 31.20
N GLN A 917 -17.98 11.90 30.02
CA GLN A 917 -16.60 11.43 29.85
C GLN A 917 -15.58 12.33 30.58
N ALA A 918 -15.73 13.65 30.47
CA ALA A 918 -14.92 14.59 31.24
C ALA A 918 -15.19 14.45 32.75
N GLY A 919 -16.46 14.25 33.13
CA GLY A 919 -16.91 14.03 34.50
C GLY A 919 -16.26 12.81 35.15
N ILE A 920 -16.15 11.69 34.42
CA ILE A 920 -15.48 10.47 34.87
C ILE A 920 -14.00 10.74 35.17
N SER A 921 -13.33 11.49 34.29
CA SER A 921 -11.92 11.87 34.47
C SER A 921 -11.72 12.77 35.69
N LEU A 922 -12.62 13.73 35.92
CA LEU A 922 -12.62 14.56 37.13
C LEU A 922 -12.90 13.71 38.38
N PHE A 923 -13.87 12.80 38.32
CA PHE A 923 -14.28 11.99 39.47
C PHE A 923 -13.15 11.07 39.95
N ALA A 924 -12.42 10.45 39.02
CA ALA A 924 -11.22 9.67 39.32
C ALA A 924 -10.08 10.48 39.95
N LEU A 925 -10.04 11.80 39.72
CA LEU A 925 -9.06 12.71 40.31
C LEU A 925 -9.46 13.13 41.74
N VAL A 926 -10.72 13.48 41.97
CA VAL A 926 -11.16 14.13 43.23
C VAL A 926 -11.82 13.18 44.23
N ASP A 927 -12.36 12.05 43.77
CA ASP A 927 -12.92 10.99 44.61
C ASP A 927 -12.68 9.60 43.97
N PRO A 928 -11.44 9.08 44.07
CA PRO A 928 -11.07 7.77 43.51
C PRO A 928 -11.94 6.62 44.03
N ALA A 929 -12.33 6.64 45.31
CA ALA A 929 -13.14 5.59 45.92
C ALA A 929 -14.59 5.61 45.40
N GLY A 930 -15.20 6.79 45.30
CA GLY A 930 -16.51 6.98 44.68
C GLY A 930 -16.52 6.60 43.20
N CYS A 931 -15.45 6.93 42.48
CA CYS A 931 -15.23 6.51 41.10
C CYS A 931 -15.20 4.98 40.97
N VAL A 932 -14.41 4.28 41.79
CA VAL A 932 -14.33 2.80 41.81
C VAL A 932 -15.67 2.17 42.14
N LYS A 933 -16.37 2.69 43.16
CA LYS A 933 -17.70 2.19 43.55
C LYS A 933 -18.71 2.34 42.42
N THR A 934 -18.71 3.49 41.74
CA THR A 934 -19.62 3.77 40.63
C THR A 934 -19.30 2.90 39.42
N ALA A 935 -18.02 2.82 39.03
CA ALA A 935 -17.58 1.96 37.93
C ALA A 935 -17.92 0.48 38.18
N GLY A 936 -17.72 0.00 39.42
CA GLY A 936 -18.02 -1.38 39.81
C GLY A 936 -19.51 -1.74 39.81
N ALA A 937 -20.41 -0.75 39.92
CA ALA A 937 -21.85 -0.95 39.94
C ALA A 937 -22.51 -0.93 38.54
N LEU A 938 -21.81 -0.49 37.49
CA LEU A 938 -22.35 -0.30 36.14
C LEU A 938 -22.37 -1.58 35.27
N SER A 939 -22.44 -2.76 35.87
CA SER A 939 -22.33 -4.04 35.16
C SER A 939 -23.38 -4.18 34.05
N GLY A 940 -22.91 -4.38 32.81
CA GLY A 940 -23.73 -4.70 31.63
C GLY A 940 -24.57 -3.58 31.01
N THR A 941 -24.90 -2.50 31.73
CA THR A 941 -25.93 -1.52 31.33
C THR A 941 -25.40 -0.22 30.69
N SER A 942 -24.09 0.03 30.72
CA SER A 942 -23.47 1.24 30.15
C SER A 942 -23.08 1.07 28.67
N SER A 943 -23.19 2.15 27.90
CA SER A 943 -22.75 2.18 26.49
C SER A 943 -21.25 1.85 26.36
N PRO A 944 -20.79 1.22 25.26
CA PRO A 944 -19.37 0.90 25.07
C PRO A 944 -18.44 2.11 25.23
N THR A 945 -18.85 3.28 24.72
CA THR A 945 -18.10 4.53 24.78
C THR A 945 -17.93 5.06 26.20
N GLU A 946 -18.92 4.86 27.06
CA GLU A 946 -18.90 5.28 28.46
C GLU A 946 -18.07 4.32 29.32
N ARG A 947 -18.22 3.00 29.09
CA ARG A 947 -17.38 1.97 29.72
C ARG A 947 -15.89 2.20 29.45
N ALA A 948 -15.52 2.57 28.22
CA ALA A 948 -14.15 2.90 27.87
C ALA A 948 -13.60 4.09 28.67
N ALA A 949 -14.44 5.07 29.04
CA ALA A 949 -14.02 6.21 29.87
C ALA A 949 -13.75 5.79 31.33
N TRP A 950 -14.59 4.92 31.91
CA TRP A 950 -14.34 4.35 33.24
C TRP A 950 -13.05 3.53 33.29
N ILE A 951 -12.83 2.67 32.29
CA ILE A 951 -11.60 1.89 32.18
C ILE A 951 -10.37 2.81 32.15
N ARG A 952 -10.37 3.85 31.30
CA ARG A 952 -9.27 4.83 31.23
C ARG A 952 -9.04 5.53 32.56
N ALA A 953 -10.11 5.99 33.20
CA ALA A 953 -10.04 6.66 34.50
C ALA A 953 -9.40 5.77 35.59
N LEU A 954 -9.73 4.48 35.62
CA LEU A 954 -9.14 3.53 36.57
C LEU A 954 -7.71 3.12 36.20
N ALA A 955 -7.36 3.05 34.92
CA ALA A 955 -6.05 2.62 34.46
C ALA A 955 -4.99 3.74 34.52
N ASP A 956 -5.34 4.96 34.08
CA ASP A 956 -4.40 6.05 33.84
C ASP A 956 -4.05 6.84 35.12
N ARG A 957 -4.83 6.71 36.19
CA ARG A 957 -4.66 7.48 37.45
C ARG A 957 -4.18 6.56 38.57
N ASP A 958 -3.00 6.82 39.12
CA ASP A 958 -2.42 5.97 40.18
C ASP A 958 -3.30 5.86 41.43
N ALA A 959 -3.94 6.96 41.87
CA ALA A 959 -4.83 6.95 43.03
C ALA A 959 -6.11 6.13 42.78
N ALA A 960 -6.71 6.25 41.59
CA ALA A 960 -7.88 5.47 41.21
C ALA A 960 -7.54 3.99 41.04
N PHE A 961 -6.39 3.68 40.42
CA PHE A 961 -5.90 2.32 40.32
C PHE A 961 -5.60 1.70 41.68
N ALA A 962 -4.94 2.44 42.58
CA ALA A 962 -4.67 1.99 43.94
C ALA A 962 -5.97 1.70 44.70
N ALA A 963 -6.98 2.57 44.61
CA ALA A 963 -8.30 2.34 45.19
C ALA A 963 -8.99 1.11 44.57
N TYR A 964 -8.89 0.92 43.25
CA TYR A 964 -9.45 -0.23 42.53
C TYR A 964 -8.83 -1.54 43.00
N ARG A 965 -7.50 -1.57 43.15
CA ARG A 965 -6.74 -2.69 43.69
C ARG A 965 -7.11 -2.99 45.14
N SER A 966 -7.16 -1.97 45.99
CA SER A 966 -7.53 -2.12 47.41
C SER A 966 -8.97 -2.62 47.61
N ALA A 967 -9.87 -2.29 46.68
CA ALA A 967 -11.25 -2.79 46.68
C ALA A 967 -11.39 -4.21 46.10
N GLY A 968 -10.29 -4.87 45.70
CA GLY A 968 -10.32 -6.22 45.16
C GLY A 968 -10.83 -6.33 43.72
N PHE A 969 -10.58 -5.30 42.89
CA PHE A 969 -10.99 -5.26 41.48
C PHE A 969 -12.50 -5.48 41.25
N PRO A 970 -13.40 -4.62 41.82
CA PRO A 970 -14.84 -4.74 41.63
C PRO A 970 -15.28 -4.57 40.15
N GLY A 971 -16.55 -4.82 39.84
CA GLY A 971 -17.09 -4.66 38.47
C GLY A 971 -16.91 -5.88 37.55
N GLY A 972 -16.42 -6.99 38.09
CA GLY A 972 -16.32 -8.27 37.38
C GLY A 972 -15.19 -8.33 36.35
N ILE A 973 -15.15 -9.44 35.62
CA ILE A 973 -14.04 -9.75 34.71
C ILE A 973 -13.92 -8.75 33.55
N GLU A 974 -15.04 -8.18 33.06
CA GLU A 974 -15.03 -7.20 31.97
C GLU A 974 -14.26 -5.92 32.33
N LEU A 975 -14.49 -5.38 33.54
CA LEU A 975 -13.81 -4.16 33.99
C LEU A 975 -12.34 -4.45 34.28
N LEU A 976 -12.05 -5.59 34.94
CA LEU A 976 -10.68 -6.04 35.19
C LEU A 976 -9.89 -6.20 33.90
N LEU A 977 -10.45 -6.89 32.90
CA LEU A 977 -9.83 -7.07 31.59
C LEU A 977 -9.63 -5.72 30.88
N GLY A 978 -10.64 -4.85 30.89
CA GLY A 978 -10.53 -3.50 30.35
C GLY A 978 -9.34 -2.74 30.93
N VAL A 979 -9.22 -2.68 32.27
CA VAL A 979 -8.09 -2.04 32.96
C VAL A 979 -6.77 -2.75 32.64
N ALA A 980 -6.77 -4.08 32.60
CA ALA A 980 -5.60 -4.90 32.29
C ALA A 980 -5.08 -4.70 30.85
N THR A 981 -5.93 -4.26 29.91
CA THR A 981 -5.48 -3.88 28.55
C THR A 981 -4.77 -2.52 28.51
N GLN A 982 -4.94 -1.69 29.54
CA GLN A 982 -4.42 -0.30 29.60
C GLN A 982 -3.32 -0.11 30.66
N ARG A 983 -3.23 -0.98 31.66
CA ARG A 983 -2.20 -0.90 32.71
C ARG A 983 -1.59 -2.28 32.98
N ALA A 984 -0.26 -2.34 33.08
CA ALA A 984 0.46 -3.54 33.52
C ALA A 984 0.74 -3.44 35.03
N ASP A 985 0.37 -4.46 35.80
CA ASP A 985 0.64 -4.55 37.24
C ASP A 985 0.64 -6.02 37.70
N PRO A 986 1.64 -6.47 38.51
CA PRO A 986 1.68 -7.85 39.00
C PRO A 986 0.40 -8.31 39.72
N THR A 987 -0.32 -7.40 40.39
CA THR A 987 -1.56 -7.73 41.10
C THR A 987 -2.73 -7.99 40.16
N ILE A 988 -2.77 -7.33 38.99
CA ILE A 988 -3.72 -7.67 37.92
C ILE A 988 -3.44 -9.08 37.40
N SER A 989 -2.17 -9.40 37.10
CA SER A 989 -1.78 -10.73 36.62
C SER A 989 -2.18 -11.83 37.61
N ALA A 990 -1.92 -11.59 38.90
CA ALA A 990 -2.31 -12.51 39.97
C ALA A 990 -3.83 -12.69 40.07
N ALA A 991 -4.62 -11.64 39.84
CA ALA A 991 -6.08 -11.71 39.84
C ALA A 991 -6.66 -12.40 38.60
N LEU A 992 -6.00 -12.28 37.44
CA LEU A 992 -6.44 -12.91 36.19
C LEU A 992 -6.16 -14.42 36.17
N ARG A 993 -5.07 -14.88 36.82
CA ARG A 993 -4.60 -16.27 36.69
C ARG A 993 -5.61 -17.34 37.15
N PRO A 994 -6.29 -17.25 38.31
CA PRO A 994 -7.17 -18.33 38.76
C PRO A 994 -8.40 -18.59 37.87
N GLY A 995 -8.83 -17.59 37.09
CA GLY A 995 -10.04 -17.66 36.25
C GLY A 995 -9.75 -17.46 34.77
N TRP A 996 -8.50 -17.62 34.35
CA TRP A 996 -8.09 -17.26 32.99
C TRP A 996 -8.81 -18.09 31.93
N GLN A 997 -9.12 -19.36 32.19
CA GLN A 997 -9.85 -20.22 31.23
C GLN A 997 -11.23 -19.65 30.91
N THR A 998 -11.96 -19.21 31.94
CA THR A 998 -13.28 -18.57 31.80
C THR A 998 -13.15 -17.23 31.08
N ALA A 999 -12.18 -16.40 31.46
CA ALA A 999 -11.93 -15.11 30.81
C ALA A 999 -11.55 -15.26 29.32
N ALA A 1000 -10.71 -16.24 28.99
CA ALA A 1000 -10.32 -16.57 27.62
C ALA A 1000 -11.49 -17.07 26.79
N LYS A 1001 -12.43 -17.81 27.40
CA LYS A 1001 -13.62 -18.33 26.73
C LYS A 1001 -14.66 -17.23 26.49
N ASP A 1002 -14.98 -16.45 27.51
CA ASP A 1002 -16.10 -15.49 27.49
C ASP A 1002 -15.69 -14.14 26.90
N HIS A 1003 -14.43 -13.73 27.08
CA HIS A 1003 -13.87 -12.45 26.61
C HIS A 1003 -12.51 -12.64 25.92
N PRO A 1004 -12.41 -13.49 24.87
CA PRO A 1004 -11.14 -13.91 24.28
C PRO A 1004 -10.24 -12.76 23.84
N ARG A 1005 -10.83 -11.70 23.28
CA ARG A 1005 -10.08 -10.55 22.77
C ARG A 1005 -9.44 -9.74 23.89
N ASP A 1006 -10.22 -9.36 24.90
CA ASP A 1006 -9.74 -8.53 25.99
C ASP A 1006 -8.79 -9.30 26.89
N PHE A 1007 -9.03 -10.61 27.09
CA PHE A 1007 -8.10 -11.50 27.78
C PHE A 1007 -6.74 -11.58 27.07
N ALA A 1008 -6.71 -11.82 25.76
CA ALA A 1008 -5.45 -11.93 25.03
C ALA A 1008 -4.66 -10.60 25.04
N LEU A 1009 -5.34 -9.45 24.93
CA LEU A 1009 -4.74 -8.12 25.04
C LEU A 1009 -4.19 -7.86 26.45
N ALA A 1010 -4.93 -8.25 27.49
CA ALA A 1010 -4.52 -8.15 28.88
C ALA A 1010 -3.30 -9.03 29.17
N ALA A 1011 -3.35 -10.32 28.83
CA ALA A 1011 -2.24 -11.28 29.02
C ALA A 1011 -0.95 -10.78 28.36
N ARG A 1012 -1.05 -10.26 27.13
CA ARG A 1012 0.07 -9.64 26.41
C ARG A 1012 0.66 -8.43 27.14
N ARG A 1013 -0.18 -7.53 27.67
CA ARG A 1013 0.28 -6.33 28.38
C ARG A 1013 0.89 -6.64 29.73
N GLN A 1014 0.32 -7.63 30.42
CA GLN A 1014 0.78 -8.08 31.74
C GLN A 1014 2.14 -8.78 31.69
N ARG A 1015 2.48 -9.45 30.58
CA ARG A 1015 3.78 -10.13 30.37
C ARG A 1015 4.13 -11.10 31.51
N ASP A 1016 3.14 -11.82 32.03
CA ASP A 1016 3.32 -12.77 33.12
C ASP A 1016 3.92 -14.09 32.60
N PRO A 1017 5.18 -14.44 32.96
CA PRO A 1017 5.84 -15.65 32.47
C PRO A 1017 5.17 -16.95 32.93
N ALA A 1018 4.43 -16.94 34.03
CA ALA A 1018 3.72 -18.12 34.51
C ALA A 1018 2.48 -18.38 33.64
N LEU A 1019 1.65 -17.35 33.46
CA LEU A 1019 0.46 -17.42 32.61
C LEU A 1019 0.83 -17.77 31.15
N ALA A 1020 1.88 -17.15 30.60
CA ALA A 1020 2.30 -17.42 29.23
C ALA A 1020 2.72 -18.89 29.00
N ARG A 1021 3.43 -19.50 29.97
CA ARG A 1021 3.78 -20.94 29.91
C ARG A 1021 2.56 -21.84 30.05
N GLU A 1022 1.61 -21.49 30.91
CA GLU A 1022 0.37 -22.23 31.09
C GLU A 1022 -0.48 -22.22 29.81
N LEU A 1023 -0.64 -21.05 29.20
CA LEU A 1023 -1.30 -20.89 27.90
C LEU A 1023 -0.63 -21.75 26.83
N PHE A 1024 0.72 -21.79 26.79
CA PHE A 1024 1.44 -22.62 25.82
C PHE A 1024 1.30 -24.13 26.08
N ALA A 1025 1.32 -24.55 27.35
CA ALA A 1025 1.11 -25.95 27.73
C ALA A 1025 -0.29 -26.43 27.32
N GLN A 1026 -1.30 -25.56 27.43
CA GLN A 1026 -2.69 -25.83 27.08
C GLN A 1026 -3.07 -25.36 25.66
N ARG A 1027 -2.08 -25.10 24.78
CA ARG A 1027 -2.31 -24.49 23.45
C ARG A 1027 -3.35 -25.18 22.58
N ALA A 1028 -3.49 -26.51 22.69
CA ALA A 1028 -4.47 -27.29 21.94
C ALA A 1028 -5.93 -27.10 22.42
N GLN A 1029 -6.14 -26.51 23.60
CA GLN A 1029 -7.44 -26.29 24.25
C GLN A 1029 -7.83 -24.80 24.28
N LEU A 1030 -6.98 -23.91 23.75
CA LEU A 1030 -7.23 -22.48 23.73
C LEU A 1030 -8.39 -22.12 22.78
N PRO A 1031 -9.26 -21.16 23.15
CA PRO A 1031 -10.22 -20.58 22.22
C PRO A 1031 -9.53 -20.03 20.96
N PRO A 1032 -10.14 -20.09 19.76
CA PRO A 1032 -9.48 -19.78 18.50
C PRO A 1032 -8.72 -18.44 18.49
N PHE A 1033 -9.35 -17.37 18.97
CA PHE A 1033 -8.72 -16.05 19.03
C PHE A 1033 -7.49 -16.01 19.94
N VAL A 1034 -7.54 -16.70 21.10
CA VAL A 1034 -6.41 -16.73 22.05
C VAL A 1034 -5.29 -17.61 21.52
N ALA A 1035 -5.63 -18.72 20.84
CA ALA A 1035 -4.66 -19.56 20.14
C ALA A 1035 -3.90 -18.76 19.06
N ASP A 1036 -4.61 -17.99 18.25
CA ASP A 1036 -4.02 -17.11 17.23
C ASP A 1036 -3.14 -16.01 17.85
N TYR A 1037 -3.45 -15.56 19.07
CA TYR A 1037 -2.69 -14.56 19.82
C TYR A 1037 -1.55 -15.13 20.66
N LEU A 1038 -1.41 -16.45 20.79
CA LEU A 1038 -0.49 -17.08 21.74
C LEU A 1038 0.97 -16.68 21.48
N THR A 1039 1.42 -16.77 20.23
CA THR A 1039 2.81 -16.44 19.85
C THR A 1039 3.15 -14.97 20.12
N LEU A 1040 2.15 -14.09 20.05
CA LEU A 1040 2.30 -12.68 20.41
C LEU A 1040 2.49 -12.47 21.92
N ILE A 1041 1.70 -13.19 22.73
CA ILE A 1041 1.83 -13.17 24.19
C ILE A 1041 3.23 -13.67 24.56
N LEU A 1042 3.69 -14.74 23.93
CA LEU A 1042 5.04 -15.29 24.15
C LEU A 1042 6.13 -14.29 23.75
N GLU A 1043 6.07 -13.69 22.56
CA GLU A 1043 7.07 -12.68 22.15
C GLU A 1043 7.10 -11.47 23.09
N HIS A 1044 5.95 -10.99 23.56
CA HIS A 1044 5.91 -9.88 24.52
C HIS A 1044 6.46 -10.24 25.90
N THR A 1045 6.29 -11.50 26.30
CA THR A 1045 6.67 -11.98 27.64
C THR A 1045 8.15 -12.35 27.69
N PHE A 1046 8.66 -12.99 26.64
CA PHE A 1046 10.00 -13.58 26.62
C PHE A 1046 11.01 -12.83 25.75
N ASP A 1047 10.57 -11.98 24.81
CA ASP A 1047 11.47 -11.26 23.88
C ASP A 1047 12.42 -12.19 23.09
N ALA A 1048 11.94 -13.37 22.70
CA ALA A 1048 12.78 -14.47 22.22
C ALA A 1048 13.05 -14.43 20.70
N ARG A 1049 12.27 -13.67 19.92
CA ARG A 1049 12.43 -13.49 18.46
C ARG A 1049 12.30 -14.79 17.65
N VAL A 1050 11.45 -15.69 18.13
CA VAL A 1050 11.19 -17.00 17.52
C VAL A 1050 10.21 -16.87 16.34
N GLY A 1051 9.25 -15.95 16.44
CA GLY A 1051 8.24 -15.70 15.41
C GLY A 1051 6.90 -16.38 15.70
N ASN A 1052 6.08 -16.57 14.66
CA ASN A 1052 4.72 -17.12 14.78
C ASN A 1052 4.63 -18.65 14.65
N VAL A 1053 5.75 -19.35 14.50
CA VAL A 1053 5.77 -20.80 14.27
C VAL A 1053 5.78 -21.54 15.61
N VAL A 1054 4.66 -22.19 15.95
CA VAL A 1054 4.46 -22.88 17.24
C VAL A 1054 5.51 -23.96 17.51
N ALA A 1055 5.92 -24.72 16.48
CA ALA A 1055 6.92 -25.77 16.61
C ALA A 1055 8.31 -25.23 17.04
N ASP A 1056 8.65 -24.01 16.61
CA ASP A 1056 9.92 -23.38 16.99
C ASP A 1056 9.87 -22.90 18.45
N TRP A 1057 8.71 -22.43 18.93
CA TRP A 1057 8.47 -22.10 20.34
C TRP A 1057 8.55 -23.31 21.26
N GLU A 1058 8.06 -24.46 20.82
CA GLU A 1058 8.16 -25.72 21.57
C GLU A 1058 9.62 -26.11 21.82
N LYS A 1059 10.47 -25.99 20.79
CA LYS A 1059 11.91 -26.21 20.92
C LYS A 1059 12.55 -25.18 21.84
N TRP A 1060 12.22 -23.90 21.69
CA TRP A 1060 12.78 -22.81 22.50
C TRP A 1060 12.46 -22.98 23.99
N LEU A 1061 11.18 -23.18 24.34
CA LEU A 1061 10.74 -23.36 25.74
C LEU A 1061 11.36 -24.61 26.38
N SER A 1062 11.51 -25.69 25.60
CA SER A 1062 12.14 -26.95 26.07
C SER A 1062 13.66 -26.83 26.27
N ALA A 1063 14.32 -25.92 25.55
CA ALA A 1063 15.73 -25.62 25.69
C ALA A 1063 15.98 -24.71 26.91
N SER A 1064 15.19 -23.63 27.04
CA SER A 1064 15.28 -22.71 28.17
C SER A 1064 14.93 -23.35 29.52
N ALA A 1065 14.03 -24.34 29.55
CA ALA A 1065 13.74 -25.11 30.76
C ALA A 1065 14.95 -25.94 31.26
N ARG A 1066 15.96 -26.17 30.41
CA ARG A 1066 17.20 -26.86 30.74
C ARG A 1066 18.36 -25.92 31.07
N GLY A 1067 18.12 -24.62 31.22
CA GLY A 1067 19.12 -23.64 31.65
C GLY A 1067 20.12 -23.20 30.58
N LEU A 1068 19.73 -23.27 29.30
CA LEU A 1068 20.44 -22.58 28.23
C LEU A 1068 20.27 -21.06 28.32
#